data_AF-W0I5X3-F1
#
_entry.id   AF-W0I5X3-F1
#
_cell.length_a   1.000
_cell.length_b   1.000
_cell.length_c   1.000
_cell.angle_alpha   90.00
_cell.angle_beta   90.00
_cell.angle_gamma   90.00
#
_symmetry.space_group_name_H-M   'P 1'
#
loop_
_entity.id
_entity.type
_entity.pdbx_description
1 polymer ?
#
loop_
_entity_poly.entity_id
_entity_poly.type
_entity_poly.pdbx_seq_one_letter_code
_entity_poly.pdbx_strand_id
1 'polypeptide(L)'
;MEKYMKVIFIVILIVFSTFCIGKNQTQTPTNSKKTQSSIPTQTVPEVKSPYSNWVKNETRYFTIYYPPSVANYEKFMAKIRFLLTGIDYTYESYAKVFGKEPQKLELYIYPSEDDLKLDYSTDLPWYIEGNKIFTFLDKDLNNLYPFTVESALIAYLTGKVNGLTLAFPSIADAYFRSIPRESVSFSDLLKLADSKDSMEIYRYWDNMGDLIIFLISKYGTQEVLKLLQIDEPSQEILKLPNVESEYQKFIDWFWNGGIFTGIGKIEEINLSLKLNEYERFYLANSSIRLHYLLDYYPVFFKSSLINVQKMNTNYLQNFFVVIPFEKRELYFFNYIGNFTIQPITTDEDFGLSVRARPITRNFTVLYSSYLMPIFPTNKLIMKGTIKVESKNQAVISDFPSADILIATGNFKKFTGYVNGTKVNFYYTPAIESPSKAFRDALEAVKFSKGYFIYPKEINIIYGKEIGTAWIFAGSTIVLSSESTLNANNFLWFLRYIFFEKIELKPKDSWALYSIWVPVCGAHSGKFSLEYAKEMYKTILKELPNTDHPLVDFYKYGPSPPDQRTLLYKAHLTTLFISSQAGEKAYREAFMEFSKKYLYKEADFDEFARILAEKSNNPNIPLMWHTWTIKKALPNITVENAQLIKNGNNYTLKLTIVDKNGFAFPFKVEGITWQGRRTETVKAFYTGKPIEIELVFPGQPKELVIYGAPMLDKNFNIEVDGVKISITVP
;
A
#
# COMPACT_ATOMS: atom_id res chain seq x y z
N MET A 1 -45.12 -24.13 20.59
CA MET A 1 -44.74 -23.53 19.29
C MET A 1 -43.47 -24.15 18.69
N GLU A 2 -42.39 -24.33 19.47
CA GLU A 2 -41.15 -24.98 18.98
C GLU A 2 -41.31 -26.44 18.48
N LYS A 3 -42.20 -27.22 19.10
CA LYS A 3 -42.41 -28.63 18.70
C LYS A 3 -43.09 -28.77 17.33
N TYR A 4 -43.89 -27.79 16.92
CA TYR A 4 -44.54 -27.75 15.61
C TYR A 4 -43.60 -27.20 14.52
N MET A 5 -42.69 -26.29 14.87
CA MET A 5 -41.67 -25.79 13.94
C MET A 5 -40.68 -26.87 13.50
N LYS A 6 -40.27 -27.78 14.39
CA LYS A 6 -39.41 -28.92 14.02
C LYS A 6 -40.12 -29.90 13.08
N VAL A 7 -41.41 -30.15 13.28
CA VAL A 7 -42.20 -31.04 12.42
C VAL A 7 -42.43 -30.38 11.05
N ILE A 8 -42.73 -29.08 10.99
CA ILE A 8 -42.87 -28.34 9.73
C ILE A 8 -41.54 -28.31 8.96
N PHE A 9 -40.40 -28.11 9.64
CA PHE A 9 -39.08 -28.11 9.00
C PHE A 9 -38.70 -29.49 8.44
N ILE A 10 -39.03 -30.57 9.16
CA ILE A 10 -38.82 -31.95 8.68
C ILE A 10 -39.75 -32.29 7.50
N VAL A 11 -41.02 -31.85 7.54
CA VAL A 11 -41.96 -32.06 6.43
C VAL A 11 -41.51 -31.28 5.18
N ILE A 12 -41.01 -30.06 5.32
CA ILE A 12 -40.44 -29.28 4.20
C ILE A 12 -39.20 -29.97 3.61
N LEU A 13 -38.33 -30.53 4.44
CA LEU A 13 -37.16 -31.30 3.99
C LEU A 13 -37.53 -32.61 3.27
N ILE A 14 -38.62 -33.28 3.68
CA ILE A 14 -39.12 -34.51 3.04
C ILE A 14 -39.83 -34.20 1.71
N VAL A 15 -40.56 -33.08 1.63
CA VAL A 15 -41.17 -32.64 0.38
C VAL A 15 -40.10 -32.16 -0.62
N PHE A 16 -39.02 -31.51 -0.18
CA PHE A 16 -37.92 -31.12 -1.08
C PHE A 16 -37.09 -32.32 -1.57
N SER A 17 -36.92 -33.37 -0.76
CA SER A 17 -36.16 -34.56 -1.18
C SER A 17 -36.93 -35.46 -2.16
N THR A 18 -38.27 -35.36 -2.21
CA THR A 18 -39.09 -36.11 -3.19
C THR A 18 -39.16 -35.44 -4.58
N PHE A 19 -38.76 -34.18 -4.72
CA PHE A 19 -38.63 -33.50 -6.02
C PHE A 19 -37.26 -33.70 -6.71
N CYS A 20 -36.29 -34.35 -6.05
CA CYS A 20 -34.93 -34.56 -6.58
C CYS A 20 -34.60 -36.03 -6.92
N ILE A 21 -35.60 -36.90 -7.12
CA ILE A 21 -35.38 -38.25 -7.66
C ILE A 21 -36.05 -38.35 -9.04
N GLY A 22 -35.26 -38.08 -10.08
CA GLY A 22 -35.63 -38.39 -11.46
C GLY A 22 -35.84 -39.90 -11.62
N LYS A 23 -37.04 -40.28 -12.07
CA LYS A 23 -37.43 -41.64 -12.43
C LYS A 23 -36.47 -42.24 -13.47
N ASN A 24 -35.68 -43.22 -13.06
CA ASN A 24 -35.23 -44.27 -13.96
C ASN A 24 -36.40 -45.23 -14.21
N GLN A 25 -37.00 -45.18 -15.40
CA GLN A 25 -37.86 -46.24 -15.88
C GLN A 25 -37.00 -47.31 -16.55
N THR A 26 -36.77 -48.38 -15.80
CA THR A 26 -36.34 -49.68 -16.33
C THR A 26 -37.52 -50.30 -17.08
N GLN A 27 -37.42 -50.43 -18.40
CA GLN A 27 -38.25 -51.35 -19.18
C GLN A 27 -37.41 -52.56 -19.59
N THR A 28 -37.81 -53.72 -19.08
CA THR A 28 -37.32 -55.07 -19.40
C THR A 28 -37.75 -55.46 -20.83
N PRO A 29 -36.94 -56.23 -21.59
CA PRO A 29 -37.13 -56.39 -23.03
C PRO A 29 -38.23 -57.38 -23.38
N THR A 30 -39.00 -57.07 -24.43
CA THR A 30 -39.84 -58.05 -25.14
C THR A 30 -39.47 -58.07 -26.60
N ASN A 31 -39.06 -59.26 -27.07
CA ASN A 31 -38.75 -59.57 -28.46
C ASN A 31 -39.95 -59.27 -29.38
N SER A 32 -39.72 -58.56 -30.49
CA SER A 32 -40.30 -58.96 -31.79
C SER A 32 -39.56 -58.29 -32.95
N LYS A 33 -39.19 -59.13 -33.93
CA LYS A 33 -38.63 -58.78 -35.24
C LYS A 33 -39.65 -58.00 -36.09
N LYS A 34 -39.21 -56.96 -36.81
CA LYS A 34 -39.55 -56.64 -38.22
C LYS A 34 -38.82 -55.36 -38.63
N THR A 35 -37.75 -55.48 -39.43
CA THR A 35 -37.67 -55.28 -40.89
C THR A 35 -37.47 -53.82 -41.30
N GLN A 36 -36.39 -53.63 -42.05
CA GLN A 36 -35.82 -52.44 -42.69
C GLN A 36 -36.83 -51.48 -43.34
N SER A 37 -36.52 -50.18 -43.24
CA SER A 37 -36.57 -49.27 -44.39
C SER A 37 -35.50 -48.18 -44.21
N SER A 38 -34.54 -48.18 -45.12
CA SER A 38 -33.42 -47.25 -45.23
C SER A 38 -33.82 -46.01 -46.02
N ILE A 39 -33.77 -44.85 -45.40
CA ILE A 39 -33.62 -43.57 -46.10
C ILE A 39 -32.33 -42.94 -45.56
N PRO A 40 -31.31 -42.69 -46.40
CA PRO A 40 -30.07 -42.09 -45.94
C PRO A 40 -30.30 -40.58 -45.73
N THR A 41 -30.54 -40.17 -44.50
CA THR A 41 -30.38 -38.77 -44.12
C THR A 41 -28.90 -38.51 -43.98
N GLN A 42 -28.32 -37.73 -44.92
CA GLN A 42 -26.98 -37.18 -44.75
C GLN A 42 -26.94 -36.38 -43.44
N THR A 43 -26.30 -36.95 -42.43
CA THR A 43 -25.86 -36.21 -41.26
C THR A 43 -24.77 -35.26 -41.71
N VAL A 44 -25.11 -33.98 -41.81
CA VAL A 44 -24.13 -32.89 -41.76
C VAL A 44 -23.30 -33.12 -40.50
N PRO A 45 -21.96 -33.21 -40.57
CA PRO A 45 -21.14 -33.38 -39.38
C PRO A 45 -21.43 -32.21 -38.45
N GLU A 46 -21.84 -32.53 -37.23
CA GLU A 46 -21.90 -31.58 -36.12
C GLU A 46 -20.51 -30.94 -36.01
N VAL A 47 -20.40 -29.67 -36.39
CA VAL A 47 -19.16 -28.91 -36.23
C VAL A 47 -18.91 -28.86 -34.72
N LYS A 48 -18.03 -29.72 -34.21
CA LYS A 48 -17.63 -29.70 -32.81
C LYS A 48 -17.11 -28.30 -32.53
N SER A 49 -17.75 -27.61 -31.58
CA SER A 49 -17.31 -26.30 -31.10
C SER A 49 -15.78 -26.34 -30.87
N PRO A 50 -15.01 -25.34 -31.34
CA PRO A 50 -13.55 -25.33 -31.17
C PRO A 50 -13.12 -25.41 -29.69
N TYR A 51 -14.05 -25.12 -28.78
CA TYR A 51 -13.85 -25.16 -27.33
C TYR A 51 -14.35 -26.46 -26.67
N SER A 52 -14.72 -27.49 -27.44
CA SER A 52 -15.27 -28.75 -26.89
C SER A 52 -14.33 -29.46 -25.92
N ASN A 53 -13.03 -29.20 -26.07
CA ASN A 53 -11.98 -29.78 -25.23
C ASN A 53 -11.53 -28.85 -24.10
N TRP A 54 -12.09 -27.64 -23.99
CA TRP A 54 -11.73 -26.68 -22.94
C TRP A 54 -12.34 -27.08 -21.60
N VAL A 55 -11.63 -26.77 -20.53
CA VAL A 55 -12.12 -26.98 -19.17
C VAL A 55 -13.27 -26.00 -18.93
N LYS A 56 -14.36 -26.53 -18.36
CA LYS A 56 -15.60 -25.80 -18.13
C LYS A 56 -15.86 -25.68 -16.63
N ASN A 57 -16.12 -24.46 -16.16
CA ASN A 57 -16.65 -24.16 -14.84
C ASN A 57 -17.98 -23.44 -14.96
N GLU A 58 -18.89 -23.66 -14.01
CA GLU A 58 -20.20 -22.98 -13.99
C GLU A 58 -20.39 -22.21 -12.69
N THR A 59 -20.97 -21.02 -12.82
CA THR A 59 -21.47 -20.19 -11.73
C THR A 59 -22.95 -19.88 -11.97
N ARG A 60 -23.59 -18.99 -11.21
CA ARG A 60 -24.99 -18.61 -11.44
C ARG A 60 -25.17 -17.96 -12.82
N TYR A 61 -24.32 -16.99 -13.16
CA TYR A 61 -24.42 -16.20 -14.38
C TYR A 61 -23.36 -16.50 -15.42
N PHE A 62 -22.33 -17.28 -15.11
CA PHE A 62 -21.27 -17.57 -16.07
C PHE A 62 -21.13 -19.07 -16.35
N THR A 63 -20.74 -19.35 -17.58
CA THR A 63 -20.12 -20.59 -18.01
C THR A 63 -18.72 -20.24 -18.48
N ILE A 64 -17.68 -20.65 -17.74
CA ILE A 64 -16.30 -20.21 -17.94
C ILE A 64 -15.51 -21.33 -18.59
N TYR A 65 -14.86 -21.02 -19.71
CA TYR A 65 -14.04 -21.92 -20.51
C TYR A 65 -12.58 -21.48 -20.51
N TYR A 66 -11.66 -22.43 -20.37
CA TYR A 66 -10.21 -22.18 -20.55
C TYR A 66 -9.48 -23.45 -21.05
N PRO A 67 -8.33 -23.33 -21.74
CA PRO A 67 -7.63 -24.48 -22.29
C PRO A 67 -7.15 -25.48 -21.22
N PRO A 68 -7.12 -26.80 -21.51
CA PRO A 68 -6.57 -27.79 -20.59
C PRO A 68 -5.07 -27.59 -20.33
N SER A 69 -4.34 -27.04 -21.30
CA SER A 69 -2.89 -26.79 -21.19
C SER A 69 -2.55 -25.85 -20.04
N VAL A 70 -3.45 -24.94 -19.67
CA VAL A 70 -3.25 -24.00 -18.55
C VAL A 70 -3.87 -24.49 -17.24
N ALA A 71 -4.64 -25.58 -17.25
CA ALA A 71 -5.26 -26.14 -16.05
C ALA A 71 -4.24 -26.71 -15.05
N ASN A 72 -3.04 -27.07 -15.53
CA ASN A 72 -1.92 -27.50 -14.71
C ASN A 72 -1.00 -26.34 -14.27
N TYR A 73 -1.24 -25.13 -14.78
CA TYR A 73 -0.47 -23.96 -14.37
C TYR A 73 -1.11 -23.36 -13.12
N GLU A 74 -0.52 -23.66 -11.97
CA GLU A 74 -1.04 -23.27 -10.65
C GLU A 74 -1.36 -21.77 -10.57
N LYS A 75 -0.51 -20.92 -11.18
CA LYS A 75 -0.75 -19.48 -11.16
C LYS A 75 -2.03 -19.08 -11.87
N PHE A 76 -2.32 -19.70 -13.01
CA PHE A 76 -3.53 -19.46 -13.78
C PHE A 76 -4.76 -20.02 -13.05
N MET A 77 -4.65 -21.17 -12.41
CA MET A 77 -5.77 -21.73 -11.65
C MET A 77 -6.14 -20.92 -10.41
N ALA A 78 -5.18 -20.31 -9.72
CA ALA A 78 -5.47 -19.36 -8.65
C ALA A 78 -6.26 -18.15 -9.15
N LYS A 79 -5.87 -17.62 -10.32
CA LYS A 79 -6.53 -16.52 -11.04
C LYS A 79 -7.99 -16.87 -11.39
N ILE A 80 -8.23 -18.04 -11.98
CA ILE A 80 -9.58 -18.54 -12.32
C ILE A 80 -10.44 -18.71 -11.06
N ARG A 81 -9.90 -19.26 -9.97
CA ARG A 81 -10.63 -19.43 -8.71
C ARG A 81 -11.03 -18.09 -8.08
N PHE A 82 -10.16 -17.09 -8.14
CA PHE A 82 -10.48 -15.75 -7.67
C PHE A 82 -11.67 -15.17 -8.46
N LEU A 83 -11.63 -15.28 -9.79
CA LEU A 83 -12.72 -14.84 -10.66
C LEU A 83 -14.04 -15.55 -10.32
N LEU A 84 -14.01 -16.88 -10.18
CA LEU A 84 -15.18 -17.70 -9.84
C LEU A 84 -15.85 -17.29 -8.52
N THR A 85 -15.07 -16.75 -7.57
CA THR A 85 -15.58 -16.44 -6.22
C THR A 85 -16.53 -15.23 -6.22
N GLY A 86 -16.55 -14.40 -7.27
CA GLY A 86 -17.76 -13.59 -7.49
C GLY A 86 -17.76 -12.60 -8.63
N ILE A 87 -17.34 -13.08 -9.79
CA ILE A 87 -17.77 -12.57 -11.08
C ILE A 87 -19.32 -12.46 -11.17
N ASP A 88 -20.07 -13.43 -10.62
CA ASP A 88 -21.55 -13.41 -10.60
C ASP A 88 -22.11 -12.13 -9.97
N TYR A 89 -21.60 -11.79 -8.80
CA TYR A 89 -22.07 -10.66 -8.02
C TYR A 89 -21.62 -9.32 -8.59
N THR A 90 -20.42 -9.30 -9.17
CA THR A 90 -19.90 -8.15 -9.92
C THR A 90 -20.84 -7.82 -11.07
N TYR A 91 -21.24 -8.85 -11.81
CA TYR A 91 -22.19 -8.73 -12.92
C TYR A 91 -23.59 -8.33 -12.46
N GLU A 92 -24.12 -8.92 -11.37
CA GLU A 92 -25.41 -8.49 -10.78
C GLU A 92 -25.41 -7.00 -10.42
N SER A 93 -24.32 -6.53 -9.80
CA SER A 93 -24.21 -5.15 -9.34
C SER A 93 -24.14 -4.17 -10.50
N TYR A 94 -23.29 -4.42 -11.51
CA TYR A 94 -23.25 -3.59 -12.71
C TYR A 94 -24.59 -3.63 -13.44
N ALA A 95 -25.20 -4.80 -13.61
CA ALA A 95 -26.48 -4.94 -14.28
C ALA A 95 -27.54 -4.09 -13.58
N LYS A 96 -27.65 -4.19 -12.25
CA LYS A 96 -28.57 -3.38 -11.44
C LYS A 96 -28.33 -1.88 -11.60
N VAL A 97 -27.07 -1.44 -11.55
CA VAL A 97 -26.69 -0.03 -11.68
C VAL A 97 -27.06 0.53 -13.07
N PHE A 98 -26.94 -0.29 -14.11
CA PHE A 98 -27.37 0.05 -15.48
C PHE A 98 -28.84 -0.29 -15.77
N GLY A 99 -29.64 -0.66 -14.76
CA GLY A 99 -31.06 -0.97 -14.92
C GLY A 99 -31.35 -2.21 -15.78
N LYS A 100 -30.44 -3.19 -15.78
CA LYS A 100 -30.52 -4.45 -16.54
C LYS A 100 -30.66 -5.65 -15.61
N GLU A 101 -31.32 -6.69 -16.12
CA GLU A 101 -31.37 -8.00 -15.49
C GLU A 101 -30.17 -8.86 -15.94
N PRO A 102 -29.45 -9.52 -15.02
CA PRO A 102 -28.31 -10.36 -15.36
C PRO A 102 -28.74 -11.60 -16.17
N GLN A 103 -28.03 -11.89 -17.26
CA GLN A 103 -28.25 -13.05 -18.13
C GLN A 103 -27.11 -14.07 -18.03
N LYS A 104 -27.33 -15.30 -18.50
CA LYS A 104 -26.27 -16.30 -18.54
C LYS A 104 -25.26 -15.96 -19.64
N LEU A 105 -24.01 -15.72 -19.25
CA LEU A 105 -22.89 -15.40 -20.13
C LEU A 105 -21.93 -16.59 -20.27
N GLU A 106 -21.28 -16.69 -21.41
CA GLU A 106 -20.14 -17.58 -21.62
C GLU A 106 -18.85 -16.75 -21.58
N LEU A 107 -17.88 -17.14 -20.77
CA LEU A 107 -16.60 -16.45 -20.66
C LEU A 107 -15.47 -17.38 -21.11
N TYR A 108 -14.80 -17.03 -22.19
CA TYR A 108 -13.69 -17.77 -22.77
C TYR A 108 -12.39 -17.07 -22.41
N ILE A 109 -11.51 -17.77 -21.71
CA ILE A 109 -10.27 -17.21 -21.16
C ILE A 109 -9.07 -17.83 -21.86
N TYR A 110 -8.41 -17.02 -22.68
CA TYR A 110 -7.20 -17.35 -23.42
C TYR A 110 -5.94 -17.23 -22.55
N PRO A 111 -4.87 -18.00 -22.85
CA PRO A 111 -3.60 -17.93 -22.11
C PRO A 111 -2.79 -16.64 -22.33
N SER A 112 -3.00 -15.95 -23.44
CA SER A 112 -2.29 -14.71 -23.76
C SER A 112 -3.12 -13.78 -24.66
N GLU A 113 -2.73 -12.51 -24.71
CA GLU A 113 -3.34 -11.52 -25.59
C GLU A 113 -3.18 -11.90 -27.07
N ASP A 114 -1.99 -12.38 -27.45
CA ASP A 114 -1.69 -12.80 -28.83
C ASP A 114 -2.63 -13.91 -29.29
N ASP A 115 -2.94 -14.88 -28.42
CA ASP A 115 -3.86 -15.98 -28.76
C ASP A 115 -5.28 -15.44 -29.04
N LEU A 116 -5.75 -14.47 -28.24
CA LEU A 116 -7.05 -13.84 -28.45
C LEU A 116 -7.08 -13.00 -29.74
N LYS A 117 -6.03 -12.20 -29.96
CA LYS A 117 -5.93 -11.32 -31.13
C LYS A 117 -5.82 -12.11 -32.42
N LEU A 118 -5.15 -13.25 -32.40
CA LEU A 118 -5.06 -14.15 -33.55
C LEU A 118 -6.45 -14.66 -33.96
N ASP A 119 -7.29 -15.04 -32.99
CA ASP A 119 -8.61 -15.64 -33.26
C ASP A 119 -9.67 -14.60 -33.65
N TYR A 120 -9.60 -13.38 -33.10
CA TYR A 120 -10.66 -12.38 -33.24
C TYR A 120 -10.25 -11.07 -33.91
N SER A 121 -8.96 -10.88 -34.22
CA SER A 121 -8.43 -9.67 -34.84
C SER A 121 -8.89 -8.38 -34.12
N THR A 122 -8.84 -8.38 -32.79
CA THR A 122 -9.28 -7.27 -31.93
C THR A 122 -8.09 -6.48 -31.38
N ASP A 123 -8.24 -5.15 -31.26
CA ASP A 123 -7.28 -4.28 -30.58
C ASP A 123 -7.64 -4.06 -29.10
N LEU A 124 -8.80 -4.58 -28.68
CA LEU A 124 -9.26 -4.56 -27.30
C LEU A 124 -8.74 -5.79 -26.55
N PRO A 125 -8.60 -5.71 -25.21
CA PRO A 125 -8.11 -6.83 -24.43
C PRO A 125 -9.18 -7.94 -24.23
N TRP A 126 -10.32 -7.79 -24.89
CA TRP A 126 -11.44 -8.71 -24.92
C TRP A 126 -12.22 -8.56 -26.24
N TYR A 127 -13.09 -9.51 -26.53
CA TYR A 127 -14.03 -9.50 -27.64
C TYR A 127 -15.41 -9.98 -27.13
N ILE A 128 -16.50 -9.39 -27.62
CA ILE A 128 -17.87 -9.71 -27.18
C ILE A 128 -18.70 -10.13 -28.39
N GLU A 129 -19.30 -11.31 -28.32
CA GLU A 129 -20.19 -11.85 -29.36
C GLU A 129 -21.49 -12.37 -28.71
N GLY A 130 -22.58 -11.61 -28.84
CA GLY A 130 -23.84 -11.97 -28.19
C GLY A 130 -23.67 -12.08 -26.67
N ASN A 131 -23.95 -13.24 -26.09
CA ASN A 131 -23.77 -13.52 -24.66
C ASN A 131 -22.38 -14.09 -24.32
N LYS A 132 -21.43 -14.06 -25.26
CA LYS A 132 -20.07 -14.58 -25.09
C LYS A 132 -19.08 -13.44 -24.91
N ILE A 133 -18.19 -13.59 -23.94
CA ILE A 133 -17.04 -12.71 -23.71
C ILE A 133 -15.78 -13.55 -23.88
N PHE A 134 -14.89 -13.11 -24.75
CA PHE A 134 -13.58 -13.69 -24.96
C PHE A 134 -12.55 -12.73 -24.40
N THR A 135 -11.67 -13.20 -23.54
CA THR A 135 -10.66 -12.39 -22.85
C THR A 135 -9.40 -13.23 -22.72
N PHE A 136 -8.30 -12.62 -22.31
CA PHE A 136 -7.09 -13.36 -21.95
C PHE A 136 -6.71 -13.15 -20.48
N LEU A 137 -5.90 -14.06 -19.96
CA LEU A 137 -5.15 -13.91 -18.73
C LEU A 137 -3.68 -14.09 -19.06
N ASP A 138 -2.94 -12.99 -19.11
CA ASP A 138 -1.50 -13.04 -19.37
C ASP A 138 -0.80 -14.01 -18.39
N LYS A 139 -0.18 -15.03 -18.99
CA LYS A 139 0.56 -16.10 -18.30
C LYS A 139 1.85 -15.60 -17.65
N ASP A 140 2.46 -14.53 -18.18
CA ASP A 140 3.78 -14.01 -17.82
C ASP A 140 3.68 -12.84 -16.82
N LEU A 141 2.55 -12.13 -16.80
CA LEU A 141 2.28 -11.13 -15.76
C LEU A 141 1.95 -11.84 -14.44
N ASN A 142 2.83 -11.66 -13.45
CA ASN A 142 2.64 -12.07 -12.05
C ASN A 142 1.40 -11.40 -11.38
N ASN A 143 0.44 -10.81 -12.11
CA ASN A 143 -0.85 -10.30 -11.63
C ASN A 143 -1.98 -10.72 -12.59
N LEU A 144 -3.18 -10.99 -12.05
CA LEU A 144 -4.41 -10.93 -12.85
C LEU A 144 -4.61 -9.45 -13.19
N TYR A 145 -5.01 -9.09 -14.42
CA TYR A 145 -5.63 -7.79 -14.67
C TYR A 145 -7.16 -7.98 -14.53
N PRO A 146 -7.73 -7.96 -13.31
CA PRO A 146 -9.18 -8.09 -13.10
C PRO A 146 -9.98 -7.06 -13.91
N PHE A 147 -9.33 -5.94 -14.22
CA PHE A 147 -9.84 -4.83 -15.01
C PHE A 147 -10.27 -5.22 -16.44
N THR A 148 -9.69 -6.27 -17.03
CA THR A 148 -10.07 -6.73 -18.37
C THR A 148 -11.47 -7.35 -18.38
N VAL A 149 -11.79 -8.22 -17.41
CA VAL A 149 -13.12 -8.83 -17.33
C VAL A 149 -14.16 -7.79 -16.90
N GLU A 150 -13.82 -6.92 -15.95
CA GLU A 150 -14.73 -5.87 -15.50
C GLU A 150 -15.07 -4.86 -16.60
N SER A 151 -14.06 -4.39 -17.36
CA SER A 151 -14.31 -3.51 -18.51
C SER A 151 -15.14 -4.20 -19.60
N ALA A 152 -14.92 -5.49 -19.86
CA ALA A 152 -15.75 -6.28 -20.77
C ALA A 152 -17.22 -6.38 -20.29
N LEU A 153 -17.45 -6.54 -18.98
CA LEU A 153 -18.80 -6.57 -18.43
C LEU A 153 -19.50 -5.22 -18.53
N ILE A 154 -18.79 -4.11 -18.28
CA ILE A 154 -19.32 -2.76 -18.48
C ILE A 154 -19.66 -2.56 -19.95
N ALA A 155 -18.78 -2.95 -20.88
CA ALA A 155 -19.04 -2.87 -22.31
C ALA A 155 -20.24 -3.74 -22.74
N TYR A 156 -20.36 -4.96 -22.23
CA TYR A 156 -21.52 -5.84 -22.46
C TYR A 156 -22.82 -5.19 -21.97
N LEU A 157 -22.79 -4.60 -20.78
CA LEU A 157 -23.98 -3.99 -20.16
C LEU A 157 -24.34 -2.64 -20.76
N THR A 158 -23.41 -1.89 -21.32
CA THR A 158 -23.69 -0.56 -21.91
C THR A 158 -23.85 -0.62 -23.42
N GLY A 159 -23.23 -1.61 -24.08
CA GLY A 159 -23.04 -1.65 -25.52
C GLY A 159 -22.02 -0.61 -26.01
N LYS A 160 -21.21 -0.05 -25.12
CA LYS A 160 -20.33 1.09 -25.37
C LYS A 160 -18.91 0.79 -24.94
N VAL A 161 -17.95 1.29 -25.72
CA VAL A 161 -16.51 1.12 -25.47
C VAL A 161 -15.84 2.45 -25.69
N ASN A 162 -15.30 3.01 -24.62
CA ASN A 162 -14.54 4.25 -24.60
C ASN A 162 -13.48 4.17 -23.49
N GLY A 163 -12.66 5.21 -23.36
CA GLY A 163 -11.56 5.21 -22.41
C GLY A 163 -12.02 5.17 -20.96
N LEU A 164 -13.20 5.73 -20.66
CA LEU A 164 -13.81 5.58 -19.33
C LEU A 164 -14.21 4.14 -19.06
N THR A 165 -14.78 3.41 -20.01
CA THR A 165 -15.11 1.97 -19.85
C THR A 165 -13.86 1.14 -19.57
N LEU A 166 -12.75 1.45 -20.24
CA LEU A 166 -11.48 0.76 -20.06
C LEU A 166 -10.85 1.10 -18.70
N ALA A 167 -10.90 2.38 -18.29
CA ALA A 167 -10.27 2.86 -17.06
C ALA A 167 -11.14 2.75 -15.80
N PHE A 168 -12.47 2.61 -15.89
CA PHE A 168 -13.36 2.58 -14.71
C PHE A 168 -12.95 1.57 -13.63
N PRO A 169 -12.47 0.36 -13.97
CA PRO A 169 -11.99 -0.57 -12.95
C PRO A 169 -10.76 -0.06 -12.18
N SER A 170 -10.04 0.95 -12.68
CA SER A 170 -8.84 1.57 -12.05
C SER A 170 -9.13 2.29 -10.74
N ILE A 171 -10.37 2.71 -10.50
CA ILE A 171 -10.76 3.47 -9.31
C ILE A 171 -10.35 2.71 -8.03
N ALA A 172 -10.27 1.37 -8.12
CA ALA A 172 -9.76 0.46 -7.09
C ALA A 172 -8.37 0.80 -6.57
N ASP A 173 -7.49 1.09 -7.50
CA ASP A 173 -6.06 1.24 -7.25
C ASP A 173 -5.68 2.71 -7.13
N ALA A 174 -6.57 3.61 -7.54
CA ALA A 174 -6.33 5.04 -7.62
C ALA A 174 -6.03 5.73 -6.27
N TYR A 175 -6.36 5.09 -5.14
CA TYR A 175 -6.04 5.60 -3.79
C TYR A 175 -4.73 5.05 -3.21
N PHE A 176 -4.16 4.04 -3.85
CA PHE A 176 -2.90 3.40 -3.41
C PHE A 176 -1.72 3.69 -4.35
N ARG A 177 -1.95 4.49 -5.39
CA ARG A 177 -0.94 4.91 -6.38
C ARG A 177 -0.24 6.20 -5.99
N SER A 178 0.92 6.42 -6.60
CA SER A 178 1.63 7.70 -6.56
C SER A 178 0.98 8.73 -7.48
N ILE A 179 1.37 10.00 -7.36
CA ILE A 179 1.15 11.00 -8.41
C ILE A 179 1.55 10.39 -9.77
N PRO A 180 0.75 10.55 -10.83
CA PRO A 180 1.11 10.09 -12.17
C PRO A 180 2.50 10.59 -12.59
N ARG A 181 3.32 9.70 -13.17
CA ARG A 181 4.68 10.07 -13.63
C ARG A 181 4.67 11.03 -14.82
N GLU A 182 3.67 10.88 -15.68
CA GLU A 182 3.45 11.74 -16.85
C GLU A 182 2.22 12.62 -16.58
N SER A 183 2.42 13.93 -16.45
CA SER A 183 1.32 14.88 -16.39
C SER A 183 0.67 14.99 -17.77
N VAL A 184 -0.65 14.83 -17.84
CA VAL A 184 -1.43 14.94 -19.08
C VAL A 184 -2.30 16.19 -18.99
N SER A 185 -2.38 16.95 -20.08
CA SER A 185 -3.27 18.12 -20.13
C SER A 185 -4.73 17.68 -20.02
N PHE A 186 -5.61 18.56 -19.51
CA PHE A 186 -7.04 18.23 -19.46
C PHE A 186 -7.61 17.92 -20.85
N SER A 187 -7.16 18.63 -21.89
CA SER A 187 -7.57 18.37 -23.27
C SER A 187 -7.16 16.99 -23.78
N ASP A 188 -5.98 16.48 -23.38
CA ASP A 188 -5.53 15.15 -23.77
C ASP A 188 -6.24 14.06 -22.93
N LEU A 189 -6.60 14.35 -21.68
CA LEU A 189 -7.46 13.46 -20.89
C LEU A 189 -8.84 13.27 -21.50
N LEU A 190 -9.40 14.31 -22.10
CA LEU A 190 -10.66 14.20 -22.83
C LEU A 190 -10.53 13.33 -24.08
N LYS A 191 -9.42 13.42 -24.82
CA LYS A 191 -9.15 12.51 -25.94
C LYS A 191 -9.04 11.06 -25.47
N LEU A 192 -8.35 10.84 -24.36
CA LEU A 192 -8.27 9.52 -23.73
C LEU A 192 -9.66 9.04 -23.32
N ALA A 193 -10.54 9.88 -22.77
CA ALA A 193 -11.90 9.48 -22.39
C ALA A 193 -12.71 8.89 -23.56
N ASP A 194 -12.46 9.34 -24.80
CA ASP A 194 -13.10 8.83 -26.01
C ASP A 194 -12.31 7.67 -26.67
N SER A 195 -11.03 7.48 -26.30
CA SER A 195 -10.14 6.52 -26.94
C SER A 195 -10.60 5.07 -26.73
N LYS A 196 -10.40 4.25 -27.76
CA LYS A 196 -10.57 2.79 -27.69
C LYS A 196 -9.24 2.05 -27.65
N ASP A 197 -8.13 2.80 -27.67
CA ASP A 197 -6.78 2.23 -27.61
C ASP A 197 -6.47 1.83 -26.16
N SER A 198 -6.62 0.54 -25.88
CA SER A 198 -6.38 -0.01 -24.54
C SER A 198 -4.94 0.17 -24.06
N MET A 199 -3.96 0.19 -24.97
CA MET A 199 -2.55 0.40 -24.63
C MET A 199 -2.29 1.85 -24.24
N GLU A 200 -2.92 2.81 -24.94
CA GLU A 200 -2.86 4.22 -24.61
C GLU A 200 -3.53 4.51 -23.25
N ILE A 201 -4.72 3.96 -23.02
CA ILE A 201 -5.42 4.07 -21.73
C ILE A 201 -4.59 3.44 -20.62
N TYR A 202 -3.98 2.28 -20.85
CA TYR A 202 -3.14 1.61 -19.87
C TYR A 202 -1.88 2.42 -19.54
N ARG A 203 -1.28 3.09 -20.52
CA ARG A 203 -0.15 4.01 -20.30
C ARG A 203 -0.53 5.20 -19.40
N TYR A 204 -1.74 5.73 -19.57
CA TYR A 204 -2.26 6.89 -18.82
C TYR A 204 -3.29 6.52 -17.75
N TRP A 205 -3.27 5.27 -17.32
CA TRP A 205 -4.24 4.69 -16.38
C TRP A 205 -4.36 5.50 -15.10
N ASP A 206 -3.24 6.07 -14.64
CA ASP A 206 -3.23 6.89 -13.44
C ASP A 206 -4.03 8.20 -13.65
N ASN A 207 -3.76 8.92 -14.72
CA ASN A 207 -4.48 10.15 -15.03
C ASN A 207 -5.98 9.90 -15.32
N MET A 208 -6.31 8.78 -15.99
CA MET A 208 -7.71 8.42 -16.25
C MET A 208 -8.48 8.10 -14.97
N GLY A 209 -7.86 7.40 -14.02
CA GLY A 209 -8.47 7.21 -12.71
C GLY A 209 -8.68 8.54 -11.95
N ASP A 210 -7.79 9.52 -12.13
CA ASP A 210 -7.89 10.83 -11.47
C ASP A 210 -9.08 11.61 -12.04
N LEU A 211 -9.26 11.56 -13.37
CA LEU A 211 -10.43 12.12 -14.06
C LEU A 211 -11.73 11.47 -13.57
N ILE A 212 -11.78 10.13 -13.47
CA ILE A 212 -13.00 9.45 -13.03
C ILE A 212 -13.32 9.79 -11.56
N ILE A 213 -12.32 9.78 -10.66
CA ILE A 213 -12.54 10.18 -9.26
C ILE A 213 -13.01 11.63 -9.19
N PHE A 214 -12.40 12.54 -9.94
CA PHE A 214 -12.85 13.92 -10.04
C PHE A 214 -14.32 14.00 -10.46
N LEU A 215 -14.71 13.30 -11.52
CA LEU A 215 -16.08 13.33 -12.03
C LEU A 215 -17.07 12.81 -11.00
N ILE A 216 -16.76 11.70 -10.33
CA ILE A 216 -17.60 11.18 -9.25
C ILE A 216 -17.63 12.16 -8.08
N SER A 217 -16.50 12.74 -7.69
CA SER A 217 -16.38 13.67 -6.56
C SER A 217 -17.18 14.94 -6.80
N LYS A 218 -17.11 15.50 -8.02
CA LYS A 218 -17.69 16.79 -8.34
C LYS A 218 -19.14 16.71 -8.82
N TYR A 219 -19.48 15.66 -9.56
CA TYR A 219 -20.77 15.53 -10.26
C TYR A 219 -21.57 14.29 -9.85
N GLY A 220 -20.98 13.38 -9.06
CA GLY A 220 -21.64 12.20 -8.51
C GLY A 220 -21.56 10.96 -9.38
N THR A 221 -21.75 9.79 -8.77
CA THR A 221 -21.65 8.48 -9.43
C THR A 221 -22.61 8.33 -10.60
N GLN A 222 -23.83 8.87 -10.47
CA GLN A 222 -24.84 8.78 -11.52
C GLN A 222 -24.42 9.48 -12.81
N GLU A 223 -23.65 10.56 -12.71
CA GLU A 223 -23.17 11.27 -13.90
C GLU A 223 -22.14 10.43 -14.65
N VAL A 224 -21.18 9.83 -13.95
CA VAL A 224 -20.19 8.93 -14.55
C VAL A 224 -20.84 7.70 -15.19
N LEU A 225 -21.88 7.14 -14.57
CA LEU A 225 -22.61 6.02 -15.15
C LEU A 225 -23.34 6.37 -16.46
N LYS A 226 -23.76 7.62 -16.64
CA LYS A 226 -24.28 8.10 -17.94
C LYS A 226 -23.15 8.25 -18.96
N LEU A 227 -21.98 8.75 -18.55
CA LEU A 227 -20.80 8.87 -19.41
C LEU A 227 -20.31 7.51 -19.93
N LEU A 228 -20.48 6.43 -19.15
CA LEU A 228 -20.20 5.05 -19.59
C LEU A 228 -21.19 4.52 -20.65
N GLN A 229 -22.33 5.20 -20.86
CA GLN A 229 -23.39 4.79 -21.79
C GLN A 229 -23.37 5.57 -23.12
N ILE A 230 -22.33 6.36 -23.37
CA ILE A 230 -22.17 7.17 -24.59
C ILE A 230 -20.84 6.87 -25.28
N ASP A 231 -20.79 7.11 -26.59
CA ASP A 231 -19.59 6.82 -27.39
C ASP A 231 -18.49 7.86 -27.19
N GLU A 232 -18.86 9.14 -27.00
CA GLU A 232 -17.93 10.28 -26.88
C GLU A 232 -18.17 11.04 -25.55
N PRO A 233 -17.73 10.48 -24.40
CA PRO A 233 -17.89 11.14 -23.11
C PRO A 233 -17.25 12.51 -23.01
N SER A 234 -16.22 12.84 -23.79
CA SER A 234 -15.56 14.15 -23.76
C SER A 234 -16.53 15.31 -23.99
N GLN A 235 -17.49 15.15 -24.90
CA GLN A 235 -18.44 16.20 -25.27
C GLN A 235 -19.40 16.50 -24.12
N GLU A 236 -19.84 15.48 -23.39
CA GLU A 236 -20.67 15.68 -22.20
C GLU A 236 -19.87 16.23 -21.02
N ILE A 237 -18.61 15.79 -20.84
CA ILE A 237 -17.72 16.34 -19.81
C ILE A 237 -17.49 17.84 -20.05
N LEU A 238 -17.29 18.28 -21.29
CA LEU A 238 -17.08 19.69 -21.63
C LEU A 238 -18.30 20.59 -21.37
N LYS A 239 -19.51 20.02 -21.32
CA LYS A 239 -20.73 20.77 -20.95
C LYS A 239 -20.80 21.04 -19.45
N LEU A 240 -20.00 20.36 -18.64
CA LEU A 240 -19.99 20.56 -17.20
C LEU A 240 -19.36 21.92 -16.86
N PRO A 241 -19.98 22.69 -15.94
CA PRO A 241 -19.57 24.06 -15.69
C PRO A 241 -18.16 24.12 -15.09
N ASN A 242 -17.28 24.90 -15.73
CA ASN A 242 -15.90 25.15 -15.31
C ASN A 242 -15.05 23.87 -15.11
N VAL A 243 -15.36 22.80 -15.83
CA VAL A 243 -14.84 21.46 -15.56
C VAL A 243 -13.30 21.38 -15.52
N GLU A 244 -12.60 22.09 -16.40
CA GLU A 244 -11.13 22.09 -16.45
C GLU A 244 -10.52 22.78 -15.22
N SER A 245 -11.04 23.96 -14.85
CA SER A 245 -10.57 24.68 -13.66
C SER A 245 -10.87 23.91 -12.38
N GLU A 246 -12.04 23.26 -12.32
CA GLU A 246 -12.42 22.44 -11.18
C GLU A 246 -11.60 21.14 -11.11
N TYR A 247 -11.24 20.56 -12.25
CA TYR A 247 -10.31 19.43 -12.32
C TYR A 247 -8.93 19.82 -11.78
N GLN A 248 -8.37 20.95 -12.21
CA GLN A 248 -7.06 21.39 -11.71
C GLN A 248 -7.08 21.65 -10.19
N LYS A 249 -8.12 22.33 -9.68
CA LYS A 249 -8.30 22.51 -8.23
C LYS A 249 -8.42 21.18 -7.50
N PHE A 250 -9.13 20.22 -8.08
CA PHE A 250 -9.27 18.88 -7.51
C PHE A 250 -7.92 18.16 -7.45
N ILE A 251 -7.13 18.14 -8.53
CA ILE A 251 -5.81 17.50 -8.57
C ILE A 251 -4.86 18.15 -7.57
N ASP A 252 -4.84 19.48 -7.52
CA ASP A 252 -4.04 20.22 -6.54
C ASP A 252 -4.44 19.86 -5.11
N TRP A 253 -5.74 19.80 -4.80
CA TRP A 253 -6.23 19.41 -3.48
C TRP A 253 -5.93 17.93 -3.16
N PHE A 254 -6.26 17.02 -4.07
CA PHE A 254 -6.16 15.57 -3.93
C PHE A 254 -4.71 15.17 -3.63
N TRP A 255 -3.78 15.66 -4.43
CA TRP A 255 -2.36 15.36 -4.30
C TRP A 255 -1.61 16.22 -3.28
N ASN A 256 -2.17 17.32 -2.78
CA ASN A 256 -1.64 18.04 -1.60
C ASN A 256 -2.20 17.52 -0.27
N GLY A 257 -2.69 16.29 -0.27
CA GLY A 257 -3.07 15.57 0.94
C GLY A 257 -4.51 15.79 1.38
N GLY A 258 -5.35 16.37 0.51
CA GLY A 258 -6.80 16.44 0.70
C GLY A 258 -7.41 15.08 1.03
N ILE A 259 -6.89 14.02 0.38
CA ILE A 259 -7.19 12.62 0.69
C ILE A 259 -6.98 12.32 2.19
N PHE A 260 -5.82 12.62 2.73
CA PHE A 260 -5.48 12.22 4.09
C PHE A 260 -6.20 13.04 5.18
N THR A 261 -6.75 14.20 4.84
CA THR A 261 -7.35 15.15 5.80
C THR A 261 -8.86 14.98 6.02
N GLY A 262 -9.58 14.31 5.12
CA GLY A 262 -11.05 14.14 5.21
C GLY A 262 -11.47 12.88 5.98
N ILE A 263 -11.49 12.89 7.31
CA ILE A 263 -11.73 11.65 8.08
C ILE A 263 -13.14 11.57 8.68
N GLY A 264 -13.81 10.44 8.46
CA GLY A 264 -14.94 9.95 9.27
C GLY A 264 -14.46 9.10 10.45
N LYS A 265 -15.18 9.14 11.57
CA LYS A 265 -14.90 8.37 12.77
C LYS A 265 -15.80 7.14 12.82
N ILE A 266 -15.22 5.95 12.88
CA ILE A 266 -15.99 4.76 13.25
C ILE A 266 -16.44 4.90 14.71
N GLU A 267 -17.75 4.88 14.94
CA GLU A 267 -18.32 4.97 16.29
C GLU A 267 -18.47 3.60 16.94
N GLU A 268 -18.74 2.56 16.13
CA GLU A 268 -18.96 1.20 16.61
C GLU A 268 -18.53 0.14 15.56
N ILE A 269 -17.85 -0.92 15.99
CA ILE A 269 -17.66 -2.16 15.20
C ILE A 269 -18.12 -3.37 16.02
N ASN A 270 -19.03 -4.15 15.44
CA ASN A 270 -19.35 -5.48 15.91
C ASN A 270 -18.93 -6.49 14.84
N LEU A 271 -17.85 -7.24 15.09
CA LEU A 271 -17.30 -8.23 14.17
C LEU A 271 -17.49 -9.63 14.76
N SER A 272 -18.24 -10.49 14.07
CA SER A 272 -18.37 -11.90 14.38
C SER A 272 -17.73 -12.74 13.27
N LEU A 273 -16.77 -13.57 13.65
CA LEU A 273 -16.09 -14.48 12.73
C LEU A 273 -16.37 -15.92 13.11
N LYS A 274 -16.73 -16.72 12.11
CA LYS A 274 -16.87 -18.17 12.24
C LYS A 274 -15.93 -18.87 11.26
N LEU A 275 -14.94 -19.58 11.80
CA LEU A 275 -13.94 -20.31 11.04
C LEU A 275 -14.28 -21.81 11.03
N ASN A 276 -14.67 -22.35 9.87
CA ASN A 276 -14.81 -23.78 9.65
C ASN A 276 -13.59 -24.33 8.91
N GLU A 277 -12.58 -24.73 9.68
CA GLU A 277 -11.27 -25.17 9.18
C GLU A 277 -11.34 -26.50 8.38
N TYR A 278 -12.35 -27.33 8.65
CA TYR A 278 -12.54 -28.62 7.96
C TYR A 278 -13.08 -28.43 6.54
N GLU A 279 -14.13 -27.61 6.42
CA GLU A 279 -14.72 -27.23 5.13
C GLU A 279 -13.87 -26.18 4.41
N ARG A 280 -12.81 -25.70 5.08
CA ARG A 280 -11.96 -24.61 4.65
C ARG A 280 -12.83 -23.43 4.20
N PHE A 281 -13.59 -22.93 5.14
CA PHE A 281 -14.61 -21.92 4.92
C PHE A 281 -14.57 -20.93 6.07
N TYR A 282 -14.61 -19.63 5.77
CA TYR A 282 -14.82 -18.61 6.79
C TYR A 282 -15.97 -17.68 6.44
N LEU A 283 -16.77 -17.40 7.47
CA LEU A 283 -17.81 -16.40 7.41
C LEU A 283 -17.43 -15.25 8.33
N ALA A 284 -17.29 -14.06 7.76
CA ALA A 284 -17.13 -12.82 8.48
C ALA A 284 -18.44 -12.03 8.42
N ASN A 285 -19.11 -11.87 9.56
CA ASN A 285 -20.28 -11.02 9.68
C ASN A 285 -19.87 -9.79 10.51
N SER A 286 -19.90 -8.61 9.92
CA SER A 286 -19.55 -7.37 10.60
C SER A 286 -20.64 -6.31 10.45
N SER A 287 -20.87 -5.56 11.51
CA SER A 287 -21.72 -4.38 11.53
C SER A 287 -20.84 -3.21 11.92
N ILE A 288 -20.75 -2.21 11.06
CA ILE A 288 -19.92 -1.03 11.26
C ILE A 288 -20.81 0.20 11.26
N ARG A 289 -20.68 1.01 12.30
CA ARG A 289 -21.31 2.33 12.41
C ARG A 289 -20.23 3.38 12.19
N LEU A 290 -20.36 4.13 11.10
CA LEU A 290 -19.40 5.14 10.69
C LEU A 290 -20.07 6.51 10.71
N HIS A 291 -19.47 7.45 11.45
CA HIS A 291 -19.89 8.84 11.52
C HIS A 291 -18.91 9.70 10.74
N TYR A 292 -19.34 10.27 9.61
CA TYR A 292 -18.49 11.20 8.86
C TYR A 292 -18.38 12.54 9.59
N LEU A 293 -17.16 12.98 9.86
CA LEU A 293 -16.90 14.25 10.58
C LEU A 293 -16.63 15.41 9.62
N LEU A 294 -16.35 15.12 8.35
CA LEU A 294 -16.08 16.09 7.29
C LEU A 294 -16.85 15.69 6.01
N ASP A 295 -17.09 16.69 5.16
CA ASP A 295 -17.69 16.51 3.85
C ASP A 295 -16.66 15.81 2.94
N TYR A 296 -17.10 14.78 2.19
CA TYR A 296 -16.34 13.88 1.29
C TYR A 296 -15.68 12.64 1.91
N TYR A 297 -16.05 11.45 1.41
CA TYR A 297 -15.09 10.37 1.06
C TYR A 297 -15.75 9.16 0.33
N PRO A 298 -15.10 8.55 -0.69
CA PRO A 298 -15.43 7.20 -1.12
C PRO A 298 -14.89 6.14 -0.15
N VAL A 299 -15.73 5.15 0.15
CA VAL A 299 -15.31 3.99 0.96
C VAL A 299 -15.03 2.82 0.03
N PHE A 300 -13.91 2.15 0.29
CA PHE A 300 -13.45 1.00 -0.48
C PHE A 300 -13.91 -0.27 0.19
N PHE A 301 -14.59 -1.11 -0.58
CA PHE A 301 -14.99 -2.42 -0.11
C PHE A 301 -14.35 -3.48 -0.97
N LYS A 302 -13.52 -4.31 -0.35
CA LYS A 302 -13.03 -5.53 -0.98
C LYS A 302 -13.97 -6.68 -0.58
N SER A 303 -14.50 -7.39 -1.56
CA SER A 303 -15.25 -8.66 -1.40
C SER A 303 -16.30 -8.74 -0.28
N SER A 304 -17.57 -8.32 -0.50
CA SER A 304 -18.62 -8.48 0.53
C SER A 304 -20.03 -8.09 0.12
N LEU A 305 -21.05 -8.71 0.76
CA LEU A 305 -22.41 -8.17 0.81
C LEU A 305 -22.41 -6.94 1.73
N ILE A 306 -22.65 -5.74 1.21
CA ILE A 306 -22.81 -4.53 2.02
C ILE A 306 -24.23 -4.03 1.89
N ASN A 307 -24.92 -3.89 3.02
CA ASN A 307 -26.17 -3.15 3.11
C ASN A 307 -25.89 -1.78 3.73
N VAL A 308 -26.10 -0.72 2.95
CA VAL A 308 -26.06 0.67 3.41
C VAL A 308 -27.49 1.11 3.68
N GLN A 309 -27.91 1.04 4.94
CA GLN A 309 -29.32 1.25 5.32
C GLN A 309 -29.89 2.60 4.86
N LYS A 310 -29.07 3.66 4.89
CA LYS A 310 -29.47 5.00 4.43
C LYS A 310 -29.59 5.16 2.91
N MET A 311 -28.93 4.29 2.14
CA MET A 311 -28.99 4.32 0.67
C MET A 311 -29.92 3.23 0.11
N ASN A 312 -30.56 2.43 0.97
CA ASN A 312 -31.43 1.31 0.60
C ASN A 312 -30.81 0.41 -0.50
N THR A 313 -29.49 0.17 -0.45
CA THR A 313 -28.78 -0.58 -1.49
C THR A 313 -27.92 -1.70 -0.90
N ASN A 314 -27.96 -2.86 -1.56
CA ASN A 314 -27.14 -4.04 -1.31
C ASN A 314 -26.11 -4.18 -2.43
N TYR A 315 -24.84 -4.41 -2.10
CA TYR A 315 -23.73 -4.57 -3.06
C TYR A 315 -22.95 -5.83 -2.76
N LEU A 316 -22.41 -6.54 -3.78
CA LEU A 316 -21.58 -7.72 -3.53
C LEU A 316 -20.35 -7.83 -4.47
N GLN A 317 -19.15 -7.71 -3.88
CA GLN A 317 -17.79 -7.83 -4.47
C GLN A 317 -17.18 -6.59 -5.15
N ASN A 318 -15.97 -6.23 -4.72
CA ASN A 318 -15.10 -5.11 -5.16
C ASN A 318 -15.83 -3.92 -5.80
N PHE A 319 -16.68 -3.23 -5.04
CA PHE A 319 -17.24 -1.96 -5.47
C PHE A 319 -16.76 -0.80 -4.61
N PHE A 320 -16.53 0.32 -5.30
CA PHE A 320 -16.39 1.64 -4.72
C PHE A 320 -17.79 2.14 -4.37
N VAL A 321 -18.11 2.26 -3.08
CA VAL A 321 -19.26 3.09 -2.71
C VAL A 321 -18.72 4.49 -2.54
N VAL A 322 -18.90 5.31 -3.57
CA VAL A 322 -18.67 6.74 -3.43
C VAL A 322 -19.91 7.34 -2.80
N ILE A 323 -19.77 7.74 -1.53
CA ILE A 323 -20.86 8.36 -0.78
C ILE A 323 -21.00 9.80 -1.26
N PRO A 324 -22.19 10.22 -1.74
CA PRO A 324 -22.38 11.57 -2.27
C PRO A 324 -22.05 12.66 -1.25
N PHE A 325 -21.52 13.77 -1.77
CA PHE A 325 -21.04 14.98 -1.12
C PHE A 325 -21.95 15.59 -0.03
N GLU A 326 -23.26 15.38 -0.08
CA GLU A 326 -24.13 16.43 0.42
C GLU A 326 -24.41 16.47 1.93
N LYS A 327 -24.05 15.45 2.75
CA LYS A 327 -24.43 15.49 4.19
C LYS A 327 -23.46 14.77 5.13
N ARG A 328 -23.02 15.49 6.19
CA ARG A 328 -22.43 14.92 7.41
C ARG A 328 -23.44 14.01 8.10
N GLU A 329 -23.36 12.73 7.80
CA GLU A 329 -24.34 11.76 8.24
C GLU A 329 -23.72 10.51 8.86
N LEU A 330 -24.47 9.91 9.77
CA LEU A 330 -24.19 8.59 10.31
C LEU A 330 -24.64 7.53 9.28
N TYR A 331 -23.73 6.65 8.86
CA TYR A 331 -24.03 5.52 7.99
C TYR A 331 -23.85 4.20 8.75
N PHE A 332 -24.77 3.28 8.49
CA PHE A 332 -24.74 1.93 9.01
C PHE A 332 -24.44 0.96 7.87
N PHE A 333 -23.32 0.26 8.01
CA PHE A 333 -22.86 -0.76 7.08
C PHE A 333 -23.02 -2.13 7.73
N ASN A 334 -23.89 -2.97 7.17
CA ASN A 334 -23.89 -4.39 7.49
C ASN A 334 -23.11 -5.13 6.42
N TYR A 335 -22.05 -5.82 6.82
CA TYR A 335 -21.09 -6.52 5.99
C TYR A 335 -21.21 -8.01 6.25
N ILE A 336 -21.43 -8.80 5.20
CA ILE A 336 -21.30 -10.25 5.25
C ILE A 336 -20.29 -10.65 4.18
N GLY A 337 -19.08 -10.96 4.63
CA GLY A 337 -18.03 -11.55 3.82
C GLY A 337 -18.08 -13.07 3.93
N ASN A 338 -18.34 -13.74 2.81
CA ASN A 338 -18.26 -15.19 2.70
C ASN A 338 -17.02 -15.56 1.88
N PHE A 339 -16.12 -16.32 2.46
CA PHE A 339 -14.84 -16.61 1.85
C PHE A 339 -14.50 -18.08 1.98
N THR A 340 -14.37 -18.74 0.84
CA THR A 340 -13.87 -20.10 0.77
C THR A 340 -12.34 -20.08 0.95
N ILE A 341 -11.86 -20.69 2.02
CA ILE A 341 -10.44 -20.92 2.27
C ILE A 341 -10.00 -22.05 1.34
N GLN A 342 -9.62 -21.79 0.09
CA GLN A 342 -8.83 -22.80 -0.60
C GLN A 342 -7.35 -22.52 -0.29
N PRO A 343 -6.58 -23.52 0.18
CA PRO A 343 -5.15 -23.34 0.31
C PRO A 343 -4.62 -23.07 -1.09
N ILE A 344 -4.14 -21.85 -1.29
CA ILE A 344 -3.15 -21.58 -2.32
C ILE A 344 -1.97 -22.45 -1.90
N THR A 345 -1.62 -23.39 -2.75
CA THR A 345 -0.74 -24.51 -2.46
C THR A 345 0.65 -24.04 -2.03
N THR A 346 1.31 -24.91 -1.27
CA THR A 346 2.51 -24.68 -0.47
C THR A 346 3.82 -24.53 -1.25
N ASP A 347 3.78 -24.12 -2.52
CA ASP A 347 5.00 -24.00 -3.32
C ASP A 347 5.65 -22.62 -3.13
N GLU A 348 6.94 -22.66 -2.78
CA GLU A 348 7.76 -21.62 -2.12
C GLU A 348 7.96 -20.30 -2.89
N ASP A 349 7.32 -20.09 -4.06
CA ASP A 349 7.56 -18.91 -4.91
C ASP A 349 6.30 -18.07 -5.24
N PHE A 350 5.17 -18.31 -4.57
CA PHE A 350 3.92 -17.64 -4.89
C PHE A 350 3.64 -16.37 -4.07
N GLY A 351 4.49 -15.36 -4.24
CA GLY A 351 4.36 -14.03 -3.63
C GLY A 351 3.37 -13.08 -4.33
N LEU A 352 2.13 -13.53 -4.56
CA LEU A 352 1.13 -12.74 -5.29
C LEU A 352 0.18 -11.99 -4.34
N SER A 353 0.11 -10.68 -4.56
CA SER A 353 -0.45 -9.58 -3.76
C SER A 353 -1.97 -9.59 -3.51
N VAL A 354 -2.61 -10.77 -3.42
CA VAL A 354 -3.81 -10.87 -2.59
C VAL A 354 -3.26 -10.93 -1.16
N ARG A 355 -3.28 -9.82 -0.42
CA ARG A 355 -2.79 -9.68 0.98
C ARG A 355 -3.39 -10.71 2.01
N ALA A 356 -4.02 -11.79 1.57
CA ALA A 356 -4.47 -12.91 2.36
C ALA A 356 -3.23 -13.76 2.59
N ARG A 357 -2.63 -13.53 3.76
CA ARG A 357 -1.39 -14.16 4.18
C ARG A 357 -1.73 -15.60 4.62
N PRO A 358 -0.81 -16.55 4.43
CA PRO A 358 -1.10 -17.95 4.12
C PRO A 358 -2.15 -18.58 5.00
N ILE A 359 -3.09 -19.25 4.34
CA ILE A 359 -4.17 -20.00 4.96
C ILE A 359 -3.87 -21.49 4.77
N THR A 360 -3.04 -22.04 5.65
CA THR A 360 -2.80 -23.48 5.71
C THR A 360 -3.78 -24.13 6.68
N ARG A 361 -3.83 -25.46 6.73
CA ARG A 361 -4.59 -26.18 7.78
C ARG A 361 -4.14 -25.82 9.20
N ASN A 362 -2.92 -25.29 9.36
CA ASN A 362 -2.28 -25.06 10.64
C ASN A 362 -2.16 -23.58 11.02
N PHE A 363 -2.48 -22.67 10.08
CA PHE A 363 -2.27 -21.24 10.25
C PHE A 363 -3.19 -20.43 9.32
N THR A 364 -3.83 -19.39 9.86
CA THR A 364 -4.65 -18.43 9.12
C THR A 364 -4.38 -17.05 9.70
N VAL A 365 -4.13 -16.06 8.83
CA VAL A 365 -4.10 -14.65 9.25
C VAL A 365 -5.08 -13.83 8.43
N LEU A 366 -5.95 -13.13 9.15
CA LEU A 366 -6.89 -12.16 8.62
C LEU A 366 -6.48 -10.77 9.10
N TYR A 367 -6.57 -9.80 8.20
CA TYR A 367 -6.19 -8.41 8.45
C TYR A 367 -7.37 -7.48 8.10
N SER A 368 -7.33 -6.21 8.54
CA SER A 368 -8.42 -5.23 8.44
C SER A 368 -9.07 -5.21 7.05
N SER A 369 -8.27 -5.23 5.99
CA SER A 369 -8.72 -5.26 4.59
C SER A 369 -9.61 -6.46 4.19
N TYR A 370 -9.69 -7.50 5.01
CA TYR A 370 -10.54 -8.70 4.82
C TYR A 370 -11.75 -8.73 5.74
N LEU A 371 -11.67 -8.02 6.86
CA LEU A 371 -12.62 -8.07 7.95
C LEU A 371 -13.62 -6.90 7.89
N MET A 372 -13.21 -5.81 7.23
CA MET A 372 -13.96 -4.57 7.15
C MET A 372 -13.59 -3.78 5.88
N PRO A 373 -14.38 -2.75 5.52
CA PRO A 373 -14.05 -1.83 4.44
C PRO A 373 -12.70 -1.16 4.69
N ILE A 374 -11.91 -0.99 3.63
CA ILE A 374 -10.64 -0.27 3.71
C ILE A 374 -10.98 1.22 3.63
N PHE A 375 -10.54 1.96 4.64
CA PHE A 375 -10.58 3.40 4.60
C PHE A 375 -9.20 3.89 4.15
N PRO A 376 -9.13 4.86 3.22
CA PRO A 376 -7.86 5.39 2.70
C PRO A 376 -7.04 6.12 3.76
N THR A 377 -7.58 6.27 4.96
CA THR A 377 -6.90 6.83 6.13
C THR A 377 -6.77 5.76 7.22
N ASN A 378 -5.56 5.56 7.73
CA ASN A 378 -5.20 4.60 8.79
C ASN A 378 -5.77 4.94 10.19
N LYS A 379 -6.94 5.58 10.30
CA LYS A 379 -7.31 6.33 11.50
C LYS A 379 -8.77 6.11 11.89
N LEU A 380 -9.06 4.94 12.45
CA LEU A 380 -10.37 4.61 12.99
C LEU A 380 -10.22 4.24 14.46
N ILE A 381 -10.70 5.12 15.36
CA ILE A 381 -10.83 4.79 16.78
C ILE A 381 -12.02 3.85 16.91
N MET A 382 -11.77 2.55 16.75
CA MET A 382 -12.82 1.55 16.86
C MET A 382 -13.23 1.38 18.33
N LYS A 383 -14.53 1.55 18.59
CA LYS A 383 -15.17 1.08 19.82
C LYS A 383 -16.04 -0.12 19.46
N GLY A 384 -16.00 -1.20 20.22
CA GLY A 384 -16.86 -2.35 19.96
C GLY A 384 -16.22 -3.68 20.30
N THR A 385 -16.80 -4.76 19.80
CA THR A 385 -16.41 -6.12 20.18
C THR A 385 -16.07 -6.97 18.96
N ILE A 386 -15.01 -7.78 19.09
CA ILE A 386 -14.62 -8.80 18.13
C ILE A 386 -14.90 -10.15 18.78
N LYS A 387 -15.77 -10.95 18.18
CA LYS A 387 -16.03 -12.33 18.59
C LYS A 387 -15.50 -13.28 17.52
N VAL A 388 -14.59 -14.16 17.91
CA VAL A 388 -14.03 -15.19 17.03
C VAL A 388 -14.48 -16.56 17.52
N GLU A 389 -15.13 -17.33 16.65
CA GLU A 389 -15.47 -18.74 16.85
C GLU A 389 -14.54 -19.58 15.98
N SER A 390 -13.54 -20.20 16.61
CA SER A 390 -12.53 -21.08 15.98
C SER A 390 -12.27 -22.30 16.85
N LYS A 391 -11.84 -23.41 16.23
CA LYS A 391 -11.36 -24.62 16.94
C LYS A 391 -9.93 -24.46 17.46
N ASN A 392 -9.16 -23.52 16.91
CA ASN A 392 -7.77 -23.25 17.28
C ASN A 392 -7.64 -22.04 18.22
N GLN A 393 -6.44 -21.81 18.73
CA GLN A 393 -6.13 -20.62 19.51
C GLN A 393 -6.18 -19.38 18.61
N ALA A 394 -7.02 -18.40 18.97
CA ALA A 394 -7.08 -17.11 18.30
C ALA A 394 -6.21 -16.07 19.02
N VAL A 395 -5.44 -15.31 18.25
CA VAL A 395 -4.73 -14.10 18.68
C VAL A 395 -5.37 -12.92 17.98
N ILE A 396 -5.75 -11.90 18.76
CA ILE A 396 -6.45 -10.70 18.28
C ILE A 396 -5.61 -9.46 18.67
N SER A 397 -5.46 -8.49 17.77
CA SER A 397 -4.83 -7.21 18.08
C SER A 397 -5.71 -6.35 19.01
N ASP A 398 -5.07 -5.53 19.86
CA ASP A 398 -5.79 -4.63 20.78
C ASP A 398 -6.38 -3.39 20.08
N PHE A 399 -7.55 -2.95 20.57
CA PHE A 399 -8.10 -1.62 20.29
C PHE A 399 -7.29 -0.52 21.03
N PRO A 400 -7.14 0.71 20.48
CA PRO A 400 -7.89 1.32 19.38
C PRO A 400 -7.12 1.40 18.04
N SER A 401 -6.18 0.48 17.76
CA SER A 401 -5.45 0.50 16.48
C SER A 401 -6.42 0.43 15.30
N ALA A 402 -6.14 1.12 14.18
CA ALA A 402 -7.01 1.11 13.00
C ALA A 402 -7.06 -0.27 12.30
N ASP A 403 -6.16 -1.17 12.70
CA ASP A 403 -6.00 -2.48 12.10
C ASP A 403 -6.41 -3.61 13.05
N ILE A 404 -7.46 -4.33 12.65
CA ILE A 404 -7.79 -5.63 13.22
C ILE A 404 -6.92 -6.68 12.54
N LEU A 405 -6.15 -7.43 13.34
CA LEU A 405 -5.49 -8.65 12.92
C LEU A 405 -5.97 -9.81 13.77
N ILE A 406 -6.29 -10.89 13.08
CA ILE A 406 -6.71 -12.15 13.71
C ILE A 406 -5.85 -13.25 13.14
N ALA A 407 -5.13 -13.94 14.02
CA ALA A 407 -4.36 -15.12 13.66
C ALA A 407 -4.92 -16.33 14.39
N THR A 408 -5.22 -17.39 13.64
CA THR A 408 -5.65 -18.68 14.20
C THR A 408 -4.73 -19.77 13.72
N GLY A 409 -4.41 -20.72 14.60
CA GLY A 409 -3.53 -21.82 14.24
C GLY A 409 -3.16 -22.68 15.43
N ASN A 410 -2.42 -23.75 15.15
CA ASN A 410 -1.86 -24.60 16.19
C ASN A 410 -0.53 -23.99 16.68
N PHE A 411 -0.62 -22.96 17.52
CA PHE A 411 0.55 -22.27 18.03
C PHE A 411 1.10 -22.92 19.30
N LYS A 412 2.43 -22.98 19.39
CA LYS A 412 3.12 -23.03 20.67
C LYS A 412 3.43 -21.60 21.12
N LYS A 413 3.68 -21.40 22.41
CA LYS A 413 3.85 -20.06 22.99
C LYS A 413 5.02 -20.00 23.96
N PHE A 414 5.83 -18.94 23.84
CA PHE A 414 6.65 -18.43 24.93
C PHE A 414 6.02 -17.14 25.49
N THR A 415 6.23 -16.91 26.78
CA THR A 415 5.84 -15.65 27.44
C THR A 415 7.03 -15.11 28.18
N GLY A 416 7.36 -13.85 27.93
CA GLY A 416 8.39 -13.11 28.66
C GLY A 416 7.84 -11.80 29.21
N TYR A 417 8.57 -11.19 30.14
CA TYR A 417 8.21 -9.91 30.72
C TYR A 417 9.39 -8.96 30.65
N VAL A 418 9.16 -7.77 30.10
CA VAL A 418 10.17 -6.72 29.97
C VAL A 418 9.62 -5.45 30.62
N ASN A 419 10.11 -5.13 31.82
CA ASN A 419 9.72 -3.94 32.59
C ASN A 419 8.19 -3.73 32.65
N GLY A 420 7.44 -4.80 32.97
CA GLY A 420 5.97 -4.76 33.06
C GLY A 420 5.20 -4.90 31.74
N THR A 421 5.88 -5.03 30.59
CA THR A 421 5.25 -5.41 29.31
C THR A 421 5.36 -6.91 29.13
N LYS A 422 4.22 -7.58 28.93
CA LYS A 422 4.13 -9.00 28.61
C LYS A 422 4.36 -9.20 27.12
N VAL A 423 5.32 -10.05 26.76
CA VAL A 423 5.65 -10.38 25.37
C VAL A 423 5.24 -11.83 25.15
N ASN A 424 4.17 -12.02 24.39
CA ASN A 424 3.73 -13.34 23.94
C ASN A 424 4.36 -13.64 22.58
N PHE A 425 5.14 -14.72 22.51
CA PHE A 425 5.76 -15.17 21.27
C PHE A 425 5.12 -16.50 20.85
N TYR A 426 4.16 -16.41 19.94
CA TYR A 426 3.49 -17.54 19.32
C TYR A 426 4.33 -18.05 18.14
N TYR A 427 4.48 -19.36 18.02
CA TYR A 427 5.19 -19.95 16.90
C TYR A 427 4.55 -21.22 16.39
N THR A 428 4.69 -21.49 15.09
CA THR A 428 4.18 -22.72 14.48
C THR A 428 5.08 -23.91 14.80
N PRO A 429 4.55 -25.16 14.80
CA PRO A 429 5.34 -26.35 15.11
C PRO A 429 6.49 -26.59 14.13
N ALA A 430 6.45 -25.99 12.94
CA ALA A 430 7.50 -26.08 11.91
C ALA A 430 8.80 -25.34 12.28
N ILE A 431 8.80 -24.48 13.31
CA ILE A 431 9.99 -23.76 13.73
C ILE A 431 10.89 -24.64 14.60
N GLU A 432 12.07 -24.97 14.08
CA GLU A 432 13.04 -25.82 14.80
C GLU A 432 13.71 -25.12 16.00
N SER A 433 14.01 -23.81 15.87
CA SER A 433 14.78 -23.05 16.88
C SER A 433 14.09 -21.74 17.30
N PRO A 434 12.88 -21.78 17.89
CA PRO A 434 12.11 -20.58 18.23
C PRO A 434 12.71 -19.79 19.40
N SER A 435 13.57 -20.41 20.22
CA SER A 435 14.11 -19.80 21.43
C SER A 435 15.10 -18.66 21.16
N LYS A 436 15.89 -18.72 20.08
CA LYS A 436 16.79 -17.64 19.68
C LYS A 436 15.99 -16.40 19.26
N ALA A 437 15.04 -16.58 18.34
CA ALA A 437 14.17 -15.49 17.88
C ALA A 437 13.39 -14.86 19.05
N PHE A 438 12.93 -15.66 20.02
CA PHE A 438 12.30 -15.14 21.22
C PHE A 438 13.25 -14.30 22.09
N ARG A 439 14.50 -14.71 22.29
CA ARG A 439 15.50 -13.91 23.03
C ARG A 439 15.78 -12.59 22.32
N ASP A 440 15.99 -12.63 21.01
CA ASP A 440 16.24 -11.45 20.18
C ASP A 440 15.04 -10.48 20.23
N ALA A 441 13.80 -11.00 20.25
CA ALA A 441 12.59 -10.21 20.43
C ALA A 441 12.53 -9.53 21.81
N LEU A 442 12.86 -10.25 22.88
CA LEU A 442 12.90 -9.68 24.24
C LEU A 442 13.97 -8.59 24.36
N GLU A 443 15.14 -8.80 23.76
CA GLU A 443 16.22 -7.81 23.69
C GLU A 443 15.75 -6.54 22.96
N ALA A 444 15.14 -6.71 21.79
CA ALA A 444 14.59 -5.61 21.01
C ALA A 444 13.52 -4.81 21.79
N VAL A 445 12.57 -5.50 22.44
CA VAL A 445 11.56 -4.84 23.29
C VAL A 445 12.22 -4.12 24.47
N LYS A 446 13.23 -4.73 25.12
CA LYS A 446 13.96 -4.12 26.23
C LYS A 446 14.67 -2.84 25.81
N PHE A 447 15.33 -2.86 24.67
CA PHE A 447 16.06 -1.71 24.14
C PHE A 447 15.11 -0.57 23.75
N SER A 448 14.11 -0.88 22.91
CA SER A 448 13.16 0.12 22.38
C SER A 448 12.24 0.73 23.45
N LYS A 449 12.04 0.08 24.61
CA LYS A 449 11.34 0.69 25.76
C LYS A 449 12.02 1.96 26.28
N GLY A 450 13.30 2.17 25.95
CA GLY A 450 13.96 3.45 26.22
C GLY A 450 13.43 4.61 25.36
N TYR A 451 12.77 4.31 24.24
CA TYR A 451 12.36 5.29 23.24
C TYR A 451 10.86 5.54 23.26
N PHE A 452 9.99 4.54 23.40
CA PHE A 452 8.54 4.76 23.38
C PHE A 452 7.75 3.87 24.35
N ILE A 453 6.48 4.22 24.56
CA ILE A 453 5.57 3.49 25.44
C ILE A 453 4.94 2.32 24.70
N TYR A 454 5.20 1.12 25.22
CA TYR A 454 4.54 -0.09 24.78
C TYR A 454 3.16 -0.28 25.39
N PRO A 455 2.27 -1.03 24.71
CA PRO A 455 1.12 -1.62 25.37
C PRO A 455 1.54 -2.55 26.52
N LYS A 456 0.59 -2.90 27.39
CA LYS A 456 0.81 -3.88 28.45
C LYS A 456 1.18 -5.26 27.90
N GLU A 457 0.68 -5.58 26.70
CA GLU A 457 0.88 -6.86 26.04
C GLU A 457 1.30 -6.65 24.59
N ILE A 458 2.29 -7.42 24.12
CA ILE A 458 2.74 -7.48 22.72
C ILE A 458 2.62 -8.92 22.28
N ASN A 459 2.05 -9.14 21.10
CA ASN A 459 1.96 -10.44 20.47
C ASN A 459 2.91 -10.51 19.28
N ILE A 460 3.75 -11.54 19.23
CA ILE A 460 4.63 -11.83 18.10
C ILE A 460 4.25 -13.22 17.60
N ILE A 461 3.94 -13.35 16.33
CA ILE A 461 3.57 -14.61 15.68
C ILE A 461 4.66 -14.96 14.66
N TYR A 462 5.29 -16.13 14.80
CA TYR A 462 6.48 -16.52 14.06
C TYR A 462 6.34 -17.92 13.44
N GLY A 463 6.57 -18.06 12.13
CA GLY A 463 6.27 -19.31 11.42
C GLY A 463 6.94 -19.42 10.06
N LYS A 464 7.27 -20.65 9.65
CA LYS A 464 7.84 -20.94 8.32
C LYS A 464 6.77 -20.83 7.24
N GLU A 465 5.55 -21.21 7.59
CA GLU A 465 4.38 -21.18 6.72
C GLU A 465 3.96 -19.75 6.37
N ILE A 466 4.57 -18.71 6.93
CA ILE A 466 4.29 -17.31 6.64
C ILE A 466 5.08 -16.89 5.39
N GLY A 467 4.53 -17.12 4.20
CA GLY A 467 5.08 -16.76 2.88
C GLY A 467 5.21 -15.25 2.60
N THR A 468 5.17 -14.40 3.62
CA THR A 468 5.40 -12.95 3.49
C THR A 468 6.27 -12.48 4.63
N ALA A 469 7.20 -11.57 4.37
CA ALA A 469 8.22 -11.29 5.36
C ALA A 469 7.68 -10.68 6.69
N TRP A 470 6.60 -9.86 6.70
CA TRP A 470 6.04 -9.27 7.93
C TRP A 470 4.62 -8.65 7.84
N ILE A 471 3.75 -8.81 8.85
CA ILE A 471 2.47 -8.08 9.07
C ILE A 471 2.52 -7.38 10.44
N PHE A 472 1.88 -6.22 10.58
CA PHE A 472 1.71 -5.53 11.85
C PHE A 472 0.27 -5.03 11.98
N ALA A 473 -0.26 -5.05 13.21
CA ALA A 473 -1.56 -4.49 13.56
C ALA A 473 -1.63 -4.24 15.07
N GLY A 474 -1.73 -2.97 15.46
CA GLY A 474 -1.75 -2.57 16.87
C GLY A 474 -0.56 -3.12 17.67
N SER A 475 -0.85 -3.99 18.64
CA SER A 475 0.16 -4.64 19.50
C SER A 475 0.71 -5.97 18.95
N THR A 476 0.31 -6.37 17.73
CA THR A 476 0.63 -7.68 17.15
C THR A 476 1.54 -7.56 15.93
N ILE A 477 2.59 -8.38 15.88
CA ILE A 477 3.54 -8.51 14.77
C ILE A 477 3.52 -9.97 14.29
N VAL A 478 3.45 -10.19 12.98
CA VAL A 478 3.55 -11.52 12.33
C VAL A 478 4.79 -11.55 11.45
N LEU A 479 5.67 -12.53 11.62
CA LEU A 479 6.98 -12.61 10.97
C LEU A 479 7.25 -14.00 10.36
N SER A 480 7.84 -14.03 9.17
CA SER A 480 8.34 -15.26 8.55
C SER A 480 9.66 -15.73 9.14
N SER A 481 9.89 -17.05 9.20
CA SER A 481 11.18 -17.63 9.59
C SER A 481 12.25 -17.58 8.51
N GLU A 482 11.90 -17.25 7.28
CA GLU A 482 12.88 -17.05 6.18
C GLU A 482 13.63 -15.72 6.33
N SER A 483 13.10 -14.80 7.13
CA SER A 483 13.81 -13.57 7.49
C SER A 483 14.95 -13.91 8.46
N THR A 484 16.16 -13.42 8.19
CA THR A 484 17.30 -13.53 9.12
C THR A 484 17.03 -12.68 10.38
N LEU A 485 16.20 -13.16 11.30
CA LEU A 485 15.81 -12.39 12.47
C LEU A 485 16.96 -12.29 13.47
N ASN A 486 17.19 -11.05 13.90
CA ASN A 486 18.06 -10.65 14.99
C ASN A 486 17.37 -9.46 15.71
N ALA A 487 17.94 -9.00 16.83
CA ALA A 487 17.34 -7.92 17.61
C ALA A 487 17.15 -6.62 16.80
N ASN A 488 18.05 -6.28 15.86
CA ASN A 488 17.89 -5.10 14.99
C ASN A 488 16.68 -5.23 14.06
N ASN A 489 16.44 -6.42 13.48
CA ASN A 489 15.29 -6.66 12.63
C ASN A 489 13.99 -6.61 13.43
N PHE A 490 13.98 -7.16 14.66
CA PHE A 490 12.84 -6.99 15.56
C PHE A 490 12.60 -5.52 15.93
N LEU A 491 13.66 -4.76 16.23
CA LEU A 491 13.56 -3.32 16.48
C LEU A 491 12.90 -2.62 15.31
N TRP A 492 13.33 -2.91 14.08
CA TRP A 492 12.71 -2.36 12.88
C TRP A 492 11.20 -2.60 12.88
N PHE A 493 10.72 -3.83 13.11
CA PHE A 493 9.29 -4.12 13.13
C PHE A 493 8.53 -3.49 14.30
N LEU A 494 9.15 -3.36 15.47
CA LEU A 494 8.52 -2.78 16.66
C LEU A 494 8.14 -1.31 16.47
N ARG A 495 8.78 -0.58 15.55
CA ARG A 495 8.40 0.81 15.23
C ARG A 495 6.94 0.94 14.81
N TYR A 496 6.40 -0.07 14.10
CA TYR A 496 5.02 -0.04 13.64
C TYR A 496 4.06 -0.02 14.83
N ILE A 497 4.37 -0.69 15.94
CA ILE A 497 3.54 -0.62 17.17
C ILE A 497 3.41 0.81 17.70
N PHE A 498 4.45 1.64 17.53
CA PHE A 498 4.40 3.06 17.90
C PHE A 498 3.60 3.86 16.87
N PHE A 499 3.90 3.69 15.59
CA PHE A 499 3.26 4.47 14.52
C PHE A 499 1.78 4.16 14.32
N GLU A 500 1.33 2.93 14.64
CA GLU A 500 -0.09 2.55 14.69
C GLU A 500 -0.88 3.29 15.79
N LYS A 501 -0.19 3.97 16.70
CA LYS A 501 -0.80 4.70 17.82
C LYS A 501 -0.67 6.19 17.70
N ILE A 502 -0.03 6.72 16.66
CA ILE A 502 0.02 8.15 16.41
C ILE A 502 -0.52 8.45 15.03
N GLU A 503 -0.99 9.66 14.86
CA GLU A 503 -1.75 10.10 13.70
C GLU A 503 -0.76 10.98 12.90
N LEU A 504 -0.17 10.46 11.82
CA LEU A 504 0.82 11.22 11.03
C LEU A 504 0.13 12.25 10.13
N LYS A 505 0.66 13.47 10.08
CA LYS A 505 0.31 14.43 9.02
C LYS A 505 0.92 13.94 7.70
N PRO A 506 0.31 14.25 6.53
CA PRO A 506 0.87 13.86 5.24
C PRO A 506 2.33 14.30 5.07
N LYS A 507 2.63 15.56 5.45
CA LYS A 507 3.97 16.13 5.43
C LYS A 507 5.02 15.37 6.26
N ASP A 508 4.59 14.54 7.20
CA ASP A 508 5.44 13.80 8.15
C ASP A 508 5.42 12.28 7.88
N SER A 509 4.78 11.83 6.80
CA SER A 509 4.72 10.40 6.41
C SER A 509 6.10 9.73 6.26
N TRP A 510 7.11 10.50 5.87
CA TRP A 510 8.50 10.05 5.78
C TRP A 510 9.07 9.58 7.13
N ALA A 511 8.56 10.12 8.25
CA ALA A 511 9.06 9.83 9.59
C ALA A 511 8.85 8.37 9.99
N LEU A 512 7.79 7.73 9.48
CA LEU A 512 7.49 6.29 9.67
C LEU A 512 8.69 5.40 9.37
N TYR A 513 9.49 5.80 8.38
CA TYR A 513 10.60 5.01 7.89
C TYR A 513 11.95 5.47 8.43
N SER A 514 12.13 6.76 8.67
CA SER A 514 13.45 7.33 8.98
C SER A 514 13.74 7.58 10.45
N ILE A 515 12.73 7.87 11.27
CA ILE A 515 12.97 8.25 12.67
C ILE A 515 13.43 7.06 13.51
N TRP A 516 13.24 5.86 12.99
CA TRP A 516 13.68 4.64 13.65
C TRP A 516 15.14 4.29 13.38
N VAL A 517 15.73 4.87 12.33
CA VAL A 517 17.11 4.58 11.94
C VAL A 517 18.11 4.93 13.04
N PRO A 518 18.02 6.09 13.73
CA PRO A 518 18.88 6.36 14.88
C PRO A 518 18.72 5.35 16.02
N VAL A 519 17.53 4.78 16.22
CA VAL A 519 17.29 3.76 17.27
C VAL A 519 18.04 2.47 16.93
N CYS A 520 17.96 2.00 15.69
CA CYS A 520 18.74 0.85 15.21
C CYS A 520 20.26 1.11 15.24
N GLY A 521 20.67 2.35 14.91
CA GLY A 521 22.06 2.80 15.03
C GLY A 521 22.57 2.72 16.47
N ALA A 522 21.81 3.23 17.43
CA ALA A 522 22.15 3.16 18.86
C ALA A 522 22.28 1.71 19.36
N HIS A 523 21.35 0.82 18.98
CA HIS A 523 21.43 -0.59 19.35
C HIS A 523 22.70 -1.28 18.82
N SER A 524 23.12 -0.91 17.61
CA SER A 524 24.30 -1.49 16.97
C SER A 524 25.62 -0.83 17.38
N GLY A 525 25.59 0.19 18.26
CA GLY A 525 26.77 1.02 18.55
C GLY A 525 27.23 1.90 17.38
N LYS A 526 26.36 2.11 16.39
CA LYS A 526 26.61 2.86 15.15
C LYS A 526 25.70 4.09 15.03
N PHE A 527 25.62 4.87 16.11
CA PHE A 527 24.89 6.14 16.16
C PHE A 527 25.76 7.28 15.62
N SER A 528 26.11 7.23 14.32
CA SER A 528 26.95 8.26 13.71
C SER A 528 26.59 8.53 12.25
N LEU A 529 26.94 9.73 11.80
CA LEU A 529 26.74 10.13 10.41
C LEU A 529 27.64 9.35 9.46
N GLU A 530 28.85 9.02 9.90
CA GLU A 530 29.85 8.26 9.13
C GLU A 530 29.33 6.88 8.75
N TYR A 531 28.64 6.20 9.67
CA TYR A 531 28.00 4.93 9.37
C TYR A 531 26.86 5.08 8.36
N ALA A 532 26.08 6.17 8.47
CA ALA A 532 25.03 6.47 7.50
C ALA A 532 25.61 6.66 6.09
N LYS A 533 26.68 7.45 5.97
CA LYS A 533 27.40 7.68 4.71
C LYS A 533 27.93 6.37 4.14
N GLU A 534 28.50 5.50 4.97
CA GLU A 534 28.99 4.19 4.54
C GLU A 534 27.85 3.32 3.97
N MET A 535 26.72 3.23 4.69
CA MET A 535 25.55 2.46 4.24
C MET A 535 24.95 2.96 2.93
N TYR A 536 25.00 4.28 2.70
CA TYR A 536 24.33 4.91 1.56
C TYR A 536 25.30 5.41 0.49
N LYS A 537 26.60 5.10 0.56
CA LYS A 537 27.64 5.64 -0.34
C LYS A 537 27.35 5.43 -1.83
N THR A 538 26.86 4.25 -2.19
CA THR A 538 26.50 3.90 -3.57
C THR A 538 25.29 4.71 -4.05
N ILE A 539 24.35 4.94 -3.14
CA ILE A 539 23.09 5.63 -3.40
C ILE A 539 23.30 7.14 -3.41
N LEU A 540 24.15 7.70 -2.55
CA LEU A 540 24.49 9.13 -2.51
C LEU A 540 25.07 9.63 -3.86
N LYS A 541 25.77 8.76 -4.60
CA LYS A 541 26.26 9.05 -5.96
C LYS A 541 25.15 9.05 -7.00
N GLU A 542 24.11 8.26 -6.76
CA GLU A 542 22.99 8.02 -7.66
C GLU A 542 21.74 8.81 -7.27
N LEU A 543 21.68 9.43 -6.08
CA LEU A 543 20.61 10.32 -5.66
C LEU A 543 20.56 11.39 -6.76
N PRO A 544 19.61 11.31 -7.70
CA PRO A 544 19.42 12.41 -8.61
C PRO A 544 19.07 13.60 -7.71
N ASN A 545 19.24 14.82 -8.21
CA ASN A 545 18.53 15.95 -7.62
C ASN A 545 17.06 15.53 -7.50
N THR A 546 16.64 15.07 -6.32
CA THR A 546 15.23 14.87 -6.08
C THR A 546 14.73 16.29 -6.05
N ASP A 547 13.98 16.68 -7.07
CA ASP A 547 13.36 18.00 -7.17
C ASP A 547 12.19 18.14 -6.15
N HIS A 548 12.22 17.32 -5.10
CA HIS A 548 11.17 17.13 -4.13
C HIS A 548 11.72 17.18 -2.70
N PRO A 549 11.07 17.93 -1.81
CA PRO A 549 11.40 17.96 -0.40
C PRO A 549 10.84 16.71 0.33
N LEU A 550 11.35 16.41 1.54
CA LEU A 550 10.84 15.29 2.33
C LEU A 550 9.37 15.47 2.73
N VAL A 551 8.93 16.72 2.89
CA VAL A 551 7.53 17.02 3.19
C VAL A 551 6.57 16.58 2.08
N ASP A 552 7.06 16.31 0.87
CA ASP A 552 6.26 15.77 -0.23
C ASP A 552 6.29 14.24 -0.30
N PHE A 553 6.92 13.53 0.65
CA PHE A 553 7.06 12.06 0.62
C PHE A 553 5.72 11.33 0.42
N TYR A 554 4.64 11.82 1.02
CA TYR A 554 3.30 11.21 0.90
C TYR A 554 2.75 11.21 -0.53
N LYS A 555 3.24 12.11 -1.40
CA LYS A 555 2.82 12.22 -2.80
C LYS A 555 3.36 11.07 -3.66
N TYR A 556 4.48 10.49 -3.23
CA TYR A 556 5.19 9.45 -3.94
C TYR A 556 4.93 8.13 -3.21
N GLY A 557 3.88 7.43 -3.64
CA GLY A 557 3.45 6.12 -3.13
C GLY A 557 4.56 5.05 -3.11
N PRO A 558 4.28 3.80 -2.69
CA PRO A 558 5.28 2.78 -2.31
C PRO A 558 6.20 2.21 -3.42
N SER A 559 6.23 2.77 -4.64
CA SER A 559 6.90 2.13 -5.80
C SER A 559 7.47 3.00 -6.96
N PRO A 560 7.94 4.25 -6.74
CA PRO A 560 8.86 4.91 -7.68
C PRO A 560 10.34 4.97 -7.18
N PRO A 561 11.32 5.07 -8.11
CA PRO A 561 12.71 5.42 -7.78
C PRO A 561 12.82 6.66 -6.87
N ASP A 562 11.96 7.65 -7.08
CA ASP A 562 11.95 8.91 -6.31
C ASP A 562 11.65 8.71 -4.83
N GLN A 563 10.77 7.76 -4.48
CA GLN A 563 10.46 7.47 -3.09
C GLN A 563 11.67 6.82 -2.39
N ARG A 564 12.42 5.96 -3.08
CA ARG A 564 13.67 5.40 -2.52
C ARG A 564 14.67 6.53 -2.23
N THR A 565 14.87 7.44 -3.18
CA THR A 565 15.73 8.62 -3.01
C THR A 565 15.31 9.48 -1.82
N LEU A 566 14.02 9.81 -1.70
CA LEU A 566 13.47 10.56 -0.55
C LEU A 566 13.58 9.79 0.76
N LEU A 567 13.39 8.47 0.75
CA LEU A 567 13.55 7.61 1.92
C LEU A 567 14.99 7.64 2.45
N TYR A 568 15.98 7.53 1.55
CA TYR A 568 17.39 7.61 1.94
C TYR A 568 17.77 8.99 2.44
N LYS A 569 17.28 10.05 1.78
CA LYS A 569 17.42 11.42 2.29
C LYS A 569 16.80 11.56 3.68
N ALA A 570 15.63 10.97 3.93
CA ALA A 570 15.00 10.99 5.24
C ALA A 570 15.86 10.28 6.30
N HIS A 571 16.40 9.09 5.99
CA HIS A 571 17.31 8.36 6.88
C HIS A 571 18.57 9.16 7.24
N LEU A 572 19.16 9.82 6.25
CA LEU A 572 20.35 10.65 6.44
C LEU A 572 20.02 11.90 7.25
N THR A 573 18.91 12.58 6.96
CA THR A 573 18.44 13.74 7.71
C THR A 573 18.23 13.40 9.18
N THR A 574 17.53 12.29 9.49
CA THR A 574 17.26 11.92 10.88
C THR A 574 18.53 11.54 11.63
N LEU A 575 19.41 10.73 11.03
CA LEU A 575 20.71 10.37 11.64
C LEU A 575 21.62 11.59 11.83
N PHE A 576 21.65 12.49 10.85
CA PHE A 576 22.43 13.71 10.95
C PHE A 576 21.96 14.57 12.13
N ILE A 577 20.68 14.91 12.17
CA ILE A 577 20.11 15.75 13.23
C ILE A 577 20.24 15.05 14.59
N SER A 578 19.97 13.75 14.66
CA SER A 578 20.09 12.98 15.90
C SER A 578 21.53 12.91 16.40
N SER A 579 22.52 12.82 15.50
CA SER A 579 23.95 12.85 15.87
C SER A 579 24.37 14.20 16.44
N GLN A 580 23.80 15.31 15.96
CA GLN A 580 24.06 16.64 16.50
C GLN A 580 23.38 16.89 17.85
N ALA A 581 22.26 16.19 18.12
CA ALA A 581 21.58 16.24 19.41
C ALA A 581 22.22 15.29 20.44
N GLY A 582 22.78 14.16 19.98
CA GLY A 582 23.31 13.08 20.81
C GLY A 582 22.26 12.03 21.16
N GLU A 583 22.69 10.79 21.33
CA GLU A 583 21.81 9.63 21.56
C GLU A 583 20.91 9.80 22.80
N LYS A 584 21.48 10.28 23.92
CA LYS A 584 20.73 10.49 25.17
C LYS A 584 19.57 11.48 24.95
N ALA A 585 19.85 12.62 24.35
CA ALA A 585 18.84 13.64 24.07
C ALA A 585 17.78 13.12 23.09
N TYR A 586 18.19 12.38 22.07
CA TYR A 586 17.29 11.74 21.13
C TYR A 586 16.33 10.76 21.79
N ARG A 587 16.86 9.87 22.65
CA ARG A 587 16.07 8.91 23.42
C ARG A 587 15.06 9.61 24.33
N GLU A 588 15.50 10.64 25.07
CA GLU A 588 14.63 11.41 25.97
C GLU A 588 13.54 12.18 25.20
N ALA A 589 13.89 12.79 24.07
CA ALA A 589 12.94 13.50 23.21
C ALA A 589 11.91 12.55 22.60
N PHE A 590 12.33 11.38 22.11
CA PHE A 590 11.41 10.39 21.54
C PHE A 590 10.43 9.86 22.59
N MET A 591 10.91 9.64 23.81
CA MET A 591 10.06 9.19 24.92
C MET A 591 9.02 10.25 25.31
N GLU A 592 9.43 11.51 25.40
CA GLU A 592 8.53 12.62 25.70
C GLU A 592 7.50 12.84 24.58
N PHE A 593 7.97 12.84 23.33
CA PHE A 593 7.11 12.92 22.15
C PHE A 593 6.09 11.78 22.12
N SER A 594 6.53 10.55 22.36
CA SER A 594 5.68 9.37 22.39
C SER A 594 4.58 9.47 23.45
N LYS A 595 4.89 10.02 24.64
CA LYS A 595 3.90 10.28 25.70
C LYS A 595 2.89 11.34 25.28
N LYS A 596 3.36 12.42 24.67
CA LYS A 596 2.55 13.59 24.31
C LYS A 596 1.52 13.26 23.22
N TYR A 597 1.93 12.47 22.23
CA TYR A 597 1.18 12.21 20.99
C TYR A 597 0.54 10.83 20.91
N LEU A 598 0.61 10.03 21.99
CA LEU A 598 -0.10 8.75 22.03
C LEU A 598 -1.60 8.95 21.75
N TYR A 599 -2.10 8.31 20.70
CA TYR A 599 -3.46 8.39 20.17
C TYR A 599 -3.88 9.81 19.72
N LYS A 600 -2.93 10.62 19.22
CA LYS A 600 -3.16 11.99 18.71
C LYS A 600 -2.39 12.24 17.42
N GLU A 601 -2.77 13.32 16.72
CA GLU A 601 -2.00 13.88 15.61
C GLU A 601 -0.62 14.36 16.05
N ALA A 602 0.40 13.68 15.54
CA ALA A 602 1.79 13.97 15.77
C ALA A 602 2.25 15.18 14.96
N ASP A 603 3.06 16.03 15.57
CA ASP A 603 3.68 17.18 14.91
C ASP A 603 5.19 17.05 15.00
N PHE A 604 5.86 16.62 13.92
CA PHE A 604 7.29 16.33 14.02
C PHE A 604 8.16 17.60 14.11
N ASP A 605 7.60 18.77 13.82
CA ASP A 605 8.23 20.06 14.16
C ASP A 605 8.32 20.25 15.69
N GLU A 606 7.35 19.74 16.45
CA GLU A 606 7.44 19.68 17.92
C GLU A 606 8.49 18.66 18.37
N PHE A 607 8.60 17.50 17.70
CA PHE A 607 9.68 16.55 18.01
C PHE A 607 11.05 17.24 17.92
N ALA A 608 11.29 18.03 16.87
CA ALA A 608 12.52 18.80 16.71
C ALA A 608 12.74 19.82 17.83
N ARG A 609 11.68 20.48 18.32
CA ARG A 609 11.75 21.41 19.46
C ARG A 609 12.09 20.70 20.76
N ILE A 610 11.42 19.60 21.08
CA ILE A 610 11.74 18.77 22.25
C ILE A 610 13.19 18.28 22.16
N LEU A 611 13.63 17.84 20.97
CA LEU A 611 15.01 17.41 20.75
C LEU A 611 16.03 18.54 21.00
N ALA A 612 15.72 19.77 20.55
CA ALA A 612 16.54 20.95 20.82
C ALA A 612 16.69 21.21 22.32
N GLU A 613 15.59 21.11 23.07
CA GLU A 613 15.58 21.28 24.53
C GLU A 613 16.41 20.20 25.24
N LYS A 614 16.22 18.92 24.89
CA LYS A 614 16.98 17.81 25.52
C LYS A 614 18.46 17.81 25.19
N SER A 615 18.82 18.32 24.00
CA SER A 615 20.22 18.40 23.57
C SER A 615 20.90 19.71 23.96
N ASN A 616 20.14 20.68 24.49
CA ASN A 616 20.60 22.07 24.67
C ASN A 616 21.21 22.65 23.37
N ASN A 617 20.61 22.31 22.23
CA ASN A 617 21.06 22.73 20.91
C ASN A 617 19.93 23.48 20.19
N PRO A 618 19.89 24.83 20.25
CA PRO A 618 18.80 25.63 19.69
C PRO A 618 18.75 25.61 18.15
N ASN A 619 19.77 25.04 17.50
CA ASN A 619 19.84 24.97 16.04
C ASN A 619 19.07 23.79 15.44
N ILE A 620 18.71 22.78 16.26
CA ILE A 620 18.01 21.57 15.80
C ILE A 620 16.71 21.88 15.02
N PRO A 621 15.84 22.81 15.44
CA PRO A 621 14.62 23.12 14.68
C PRO A 621 14.92 23.73 13.31
N LEU A 622 15.94 24.59 13.21
CA LEU A 622 16.33 25.19 11.93
C LEU A 622 16.95 24.14 10.99
N MET A 623 17.76 23.22 11.52
CA MET A 623 18.24 22.07 10.77
C MET A 623 17.05 21.21 10.30
N TRP A 624 16.15 20.83 11.20
CA TRP A 624 14.97 20.05 10.87
C TRP A 624 14.15 20.67 9.74
N HIS A 625 13.84 21.96 9.87
CA HIS A 625 13.09 22.72 8.88
C HIS A 625 13.80 22.73 7.52
N THR A 626 15.05 23.17 7.46
CA THR A 626 15.77 23.28 6.17
C THR A 626 15.96 21.93 5.50
N TRP A 627 16.24 20.87 6.25
CA TRP A 627 16.49 19.53 5.70
C TRP A 627 15.24 18.79 5.26
N THR A 628 14.06 19.19 5.74
CA THR A 628 12.78 18.60 5.34
C THR A 628 12.13 19.32 4.16
N ILE A 629 12.31 20.64 4.02
CA ILE A 629 11.63 21.46 3.00
C ILE A 629 12.45 21.72 1.73
N LYS A 630 13.78 21.59 1.79
CA LYS A 630 14.63 21.87 0.63
C LYS A 630 14.74 20.62 -0.23
N LYS A 631 14.72 20.81 -1.55
CA LYS A 631 14.70 19.75 -2.57
C LYS A 631 16.07 19.10 -2.76
N ALA A 632 17.07 19.92 -3.06
CA ALA A 632 18.44 19.49 -3.32
C ALA A 632 19.19 19.03 -2.06
N LEU A 633 20.47 18.69 -2.21
CA LEU A 633 21.42 18.54 -1.09
C LEU A 633 22.18 19.86 -0.89
N PRO A 634 22.89 20.09 0.22
CA PRO A 634 23.77 21.25 0.33
C PRO A 634 24.72 21.38 -0.88
N ASN A 635 25.04 22.60 -1.29
CA ASN A 635 25.97 22.93 -2.39
C ASN A 635 26.91 24.05 -1.94
N ILE A 636 27.99 23.66 -1.24
CA ILE A 636 28.97 24.61 -0.71
C ILE A 636 29.89 25.13 -1.80
N THR A 637 30.10 26.43 -1.76
CA THR A 637 31.07 27.18 -2.54
C THR A 637 31.82 28.14 -1.62
N VAL A 638 32.99 28.57 -2.07
CA VAL A 638 33.80 29.60 -1.39
C VAL A 638 33.83 30.83 -2.27
N GLU A 639 33.51 31.98 -1.67
CA GLU A 639 33.45 33.30 -2.30
C GLU A 639 34.33 34.29 -1.53
N ASN A 640 34.63 35.45 -2.14
CA ASN A 640 35.35 36.57 -1.51
C ASN A 640 36.65 36.18 -0.79
N ALA A 641 37.37 35.19 -1.31
CA ALA A 641 38.59 34.71 -0.69
C ALA A 641 39.74 35.71 -0.90
N GLN A 642 40.48 36.00 0.18
CA GLN A 642 41.61 36.93 0.22
C GLN A 642 42.73 36.36 1.08
N LEU A 643 43.96 36.40 0.60
CA LEU A 643 45.12 35.86 1.29
C LEU A 643 46.08 36.98 1.70
N ILE A 644 46.13 37.28 2.99
CA ILE A 644 46.95 38.36 3.55
C ILE A 644 48.21 37.77 4.17
N LYS A 645 49.39 38.19 3.70
CA LYS A 645 50.67 37.77 4.29
C LYS A 645 51.08 38.71 5.42
N ASN A 646 51.19 38.16 6.63
CA ASN A 646 51.57 38.87 7.86
C ASN A 646 52.88 38.30 8.41
N GLY A 647 54.01 38.81 7.91
CA GLY A 647 55.34 38.29 8.25
C GLY A 647 55.54 36.86 7.73
N ASN A 648 55.74 35.90 8.66
CA ASN A 648 55.86 34.47 8.35
C ASN A 648 54.50 33.75 8.31
N ASN A 649 53.41 34.41 8.72
CA ASN A 649 52.08 33.83 8.75
C ASN A 649 51.24 34.31 7.56
N TYR A 650 50.21 33.53 7.23
CA TYR A 650 49.21 33.88 6.23
C TYR A 650 47.83 33.89 6.89
N THR A 651 47.04 34.93 6.64
CA THR A 651 45.64 35.00 7.05
C THR A 651 44.78 34.84 5.81
N LEU A 652 44.00 33.75 5.75
CA LEU A 652 43.02 33.53 4.70
C LEU A 652 41.65 33.98 5.21
N LYS A 653 41.07 34.99 4.57
CA LYS A 653 39.68 35.39 4.74
C LYS A 653 38.87 34.84 3.58
N LEU A 654 37.70 34.28 3.85
CA LEU A 654 36.81 33.76 2.82
C LEU A 654 35.37 33.75 3.28
N THR A 655 34.44 33.66 2.35
CA THR A 655 33.02 33.48 2.61
C THR A 655 32.59 32.08 2.17
N ILE A 656 32.02 31.29 3.08
CA ILE A 656 31.38 30.02 2.76
C ILE A 656 29.92 30.28 2.42
N VAL A 657 29.45 29.74 1.29
CA VAL A 657 28.08 29.87 0.80
C VAL A 657 27.54 28.50 0.41
N ASP A 658 26.41 28.09 0.98
CA ASP A 658 25.60 27.00 0.44
C ASP A 658 24.51 27.59 -0.46
N LYS A 659 24.62 27.33 -1.77
CA LYS A 659 23.67 27.84 -2.78
C LYS A 659 22.24 27.33 -2.58
N ASN A 660 22.08 26.22 -1.85
CA ASN A 660 20.77 25.68 -1.53
C ASN A 660 20.29 26.09 -0.13
N GLY A 661 21.12 26.79 0.66
CA GLY A 661 20.75 27.49 1.89
C GLY A 661 20.32 26.62 3.07
N PHE A 662 20.87 25.41 3.21
CA PHE A 662 20.60 24.51 4.34
C PHE A 662 21.07 25.08 5.66
N ALA A 663 20.71 24.45 6.78
CA ALA A 663 21.31 24.74 8.07
C ALA A 663 22.06 23.53 8.61
N PHE A 664 23.31 23.72 9.00
CA PHE A 664 24.16 22.67 9.54
C PHE A 664 25.38 23.23 10.29
N PRO A 665 25.85 22.56 11.36
CA PRO A 665 27.15 22.85 11.93
C PRO A 665 28.25 22.40 10.98
N PHE A 666 29.33 23.16 10.90
CA PHE A 666 30.52 22.78 10.14
C PHE A 666 31.79 23.19 10.87
N LYS A 667 32.90 22.59 10.48
CA LYS A 667 34.23 22.91 10.99
C LYS A 667 35.19 23.09 9.82
N VAL A 668 36.06 24.08 9.90
CA VAL A 668 37.06 24.32 8.86
C VAL A 668 38.45 24.19 9.46
N GLU A 669 39.27 23.37 8.82
CA GLU A 669 40.68 23.22 9.13
C GLU A 669 41.52 23.59 7.91
N GLY A 670 42.56 24.37 8.13
CA GLY A 670 43.56 24.68 7.12
C GLY A 670 44.79 23.78 7.24
N ILE A 671 45.38 23.40 6.11
CA ILE A 671 46.61 22.63 6.03
C ILE A 671 47.62 23.40 5.17
N THR A 672 48.84 23.60 5.67
CA THR A 672 49.93 24.24 4.92
C THR A 672 50.65 23.25 4.01
N TRP A 673 51.50 23.75 3.10
CA TRP A 673 52.37 22.90 2.27
C TRP A 673 53.30 21.99 3.07
N GLN A 674 53.67 22.38 4.29
CA GLN A 674 54.48 21.59 5.21
C GLN A 674 53.65 20.60 6.05
N GLY A 675 52.35 20.49 5.80
CA GLY A 675 51.44 19.58 6.52
C GLY A 675 51.03 20.06 7.91
N ARG A 676 51.30 21.33 8.26
CA ARG A 676 50.85 21.90 9.55
C ARG A 676 49.37 22.27 9.47
N ARG A 677 48.62 21.95 10.54
CA ARG A 677 47.20 22.27 10.66
C ARG A 677 46.98 23.60 11.38
N THR A 678 45.97 24.36 10.97
CA THR A 678 45.50 25.55 11.69
C THR A 678 44.63 25.14 12.88
N GLU A 679 44.29 26.12 13.72
CA GLU A 679 43.18 25.96 14.65
C GLU A 679 41.87 25.69 13.89
N THR A 680 41.06 24.78 14.40
CA THR A 680 39.77 24.41 13.82
C THR A 680 38.74 25.49 14.11
N VAL A 681 38.25 26.17 13.06
CA VAL A 681 37.14 27.12 13.20
C VAL A 681 35.83 26.35 13.17
N LYS A 682 35.02 26.46 14.24
CA LYS A 682 33.67 25.88 14.30
C LYS A 682 32.64 26.96 14.03
N ALA A 683 31.69 26.69 13.16
CA ALA A 683 30.62 27.62 12.83
C ALA A 683 29.31 26.87 12.55
N PHE A 684 28.21 27.63 12.46
CA PHE A 684 26.90 27.10 12.15
C PHE A 684 26.30 27.85 10.97
N TYR A 685 26.06 27.13 9.86
CA TYR A 685 25.48 27.69 8.66
C TYR A 685 23.96 27.85 8.85
N THR A 686 23.43 29.06 8.65
CA THR A 686 22.01 29.40 8.85
C THR A 686 21.23 29.63 7.55
N GLY A 687 21.82 29.26 6.41
CA GLY A 687 21.31 29.62 5.09
C GLY A 687 21.82 30.95 4.55
N LYS A 688 22.73 31.62 5.28
CA LYS A 688 23.36 32.89 4.88
C LYS A 688 24.87 32.72 4.73
N PRO A 689 25.53 33.49 3.83
CA PRO A 689 26.99 33.50 3.71
C PRO A 689 27.69 33.69 5.06
N ILE A 690 28.77 32.94 5.30
CA ILE A 690 29.55 33.02 6.55
C ILE A 690 30.98 33.38 6.22
N GLU A 691 31.45 34.47 6.81
CA GLU A 691 32.85 34.86 6.76
C GLU A 691 33.69 34.04 7.74
N ILE A 692 34.85 33.58 7.26
CA ILE A 692 35.80 32.78 8.02
C ILE A 692 37.18 33.38 7.85
N GLU A 693 37.89 33.44 8.95
CA GLU A 693 39.29 33.85 9.00
C GLU A 693 40.13 32.71 9.59
N LEU A 694 41.17 32.30 8.87
CA LEU A 694 42.09 31.25 9.28
C LEU A 694 43.52 31.77 9.24
N VAL A 695 44.25 31.57 10.33
CA VAL A 695 45.66 31.97 10.43
C VAL A 695 46.55 30.74 10.27
N PHE A 696 47.44 30.79 9.29
CA PHE A 696 48.35 29.72 8.91
C PHE A 696 49.79 30.10 9.27
N PRO A 697 50.59 29.15 9.81
CA PRO A 697 52.03 29.35 10.07
C PRO A 697 52.90 29.23 8.81
N GLY A 698 52.31 29.32 7.62
CA GLY A 698 52.93 29.11 6.31
C GLY A 698 51.89 29.19 5.20
N GLN A 699 52.32 29.06 3.93
CA GLN A 699 51.39 29.19 2.80
C GLN A 699 50.32 28.08 2.84
N PRO A 700 49.02 28.42 2.70
CA PRO A 700 47.94 27.43 2.70
C PRO A 700 48.03 26.53 1.45
N LYS A 701 47.74 25.24 1.65
CA LYS A 701 47.64 24.22 0.60
C LYS A 701 46.20 23.72 0.44
N GLU A 702 45.54 23.47 1.57
CA GLU A 702 44.23 22.83 1.60
C GLU A 702 43.36 23.40 2.72
N LEU A 703 42.07 23.49 2.46
CA LEU A 703 41.01 23.66 3.45
C LEU A 703 40.16 22.41 3.49
N VAL A 704 39.93 21.89 4.69
CA VAL A 704 39.02 20.78 4.93
C VAL A 704 37.78 21.29 5.62
N ILE A 705 36.61 21.16 4.99
CA ILE A 705 35.31 21.58 5.52
C ILE A 705 34.55 20.33 5.98
N TYR A 706 34.46 20.11 7.29
CA TYR A 706 33.72 19.02 7.91
C TYR A 706 32.26 19.41 8.20
N GLY A 707 31.36 18.43 8.25
CA GLY A 707 30.02 18.59 8.84
C GLY A 707 28.86 18.82 7.86
N ALA A 708 29.15 18.96 6.56
CA ALA A 708 28.14 19.07 5.51
C ALA A 708 27.88 17.68 4.89
N PRO A 709 26.80 16.97 5.25
CA PRO A 709 26.71 15.52 5.12
C PRO A 709 26.71 14.93 3.70
N MET A 710 26.70 15.73 2.63
CA MET A 710 26.36 15.27 1.27
C MET A 710 27.13 15.98 0.14
N LEU A 711 28.35 16.45 0.44
CA LEU A 711 29.16 17.24 -0.47
C LEU A 711 30.42 16.47 -0.89
N ASP A 712 30.27 15.37 -1.60
CA ASP A 712 31.43 14.66 -2.14
C ASP A 712 31.96 15.36 -3.40
N LYS A 713 32.19 16.69 -3.35
CA LYS A 713 32.79 17.46 -4.44
C LYS A 713 33.93 18.31 -3.91
N ASN A 714 35.13 17.76 -4.01
CA ASN A 714 36.35 18.53 -3.85
C ASN A 714 36.49 19.50 -5.03
N PHE A 715 36.92 20.73 -4.76
CA PHE A 715 37.16 21.74 -5.78
C PHE A 715 38.40 22.56 -5.42
N ASN A 716 38.91 23.34 -6.37
CA ASN A 716 40.02 24.24 -6.12
C ASN A 716 39.54 25.68 -6.21
N ILE A 717 40.13 26.54 -5.38
CA ILE A 717 40.06 27.99 -5.55
C ILE A 717 41.46 28.53 -5.80
N GLU A 718 41.54 29.66 -6.49
CA GLU A 718 42.76 30.41 -6.66
C GLU A 718 42.58 31.77 -5.99
N VAL A 719 43.49 32.10 -5.07
CA VAL A 719 43.45 33.31 -4.25
C VAL A 719 44.82 33.95 -4.31
N ASP A 720 44.91 35.14 -4.88
CA ASP A 720 46.16 35.90 -5.01
C ASP A 720 47.31 35.08 -5.65
N GLY A 721 47.00 34.28 -6.68
CA GLY A 721 47.95 33.39 -7.37
C GLY A 721 48.31 32.11 -6.61
N VAL A 722 47.68 31.84 -5.46
CA VAL A 722 47.84 30.62 -4.67
C VAL A 722 46.65 29.70 -4.90
N LYS A 723 46.91 28.50 -5.42
CA LYS A 723 45.90 27.46 -5.54
C LYS A 723 45.69 26.74 -4.20
N ILE A 724 44.47 26.73 -3.72
CA ILE A 724 44.06 26.09 -2.47
C ILE A 724 43.02 25.01 -2.78
N SER A 725 43.29 23.77 -2.36
CA SER A 725 42.34 22.67 -2.49
C SER A 725 41.27 22.78 -1.41
N ILE A 726 39.99 22.67 -1.78
CA ILE A 726 38.87 22.54 -0.85
C ILE A 726 38.44 21.09 -0.83
N THR A 727 38.60 20.46 0.33
CA THR A 727 38.22 19.08 0.58
C THR A 727 36.99 19.05 1.47
N VAL A 728 35.98 18.28 1.07
CA VAL A 728 34.76 18.09 1.86
C VAL A 728 34.61 16.57 2.13
N PRO A 729 34.93 16.11 3.36
CA PRO A 729 34.97 14.67 3.70
C PRO A 729 33.61 14.01 3.88
#